data_AF-A0A923DMB8-F1
#
_entry.id   AF-A0A923DMB8-F1
#
_cell.length_a   1.000
_cell.length_b   1.000
_cell.length_c   1.000
_cell.angle_alpha   90.00
_cell.angle_beta   90.00
_cell.angle_gamma   90.00
#
_symmetry.space_group_name_H-M   'P 1'
#
loop_
_entity.id
_entity.type
_entity.pdbx_description
1 polymer ?
#
loop_
_entity_poly.entity_id
_entity_poly.type
_entity_poly.pdbx_seq_one_letter_code
_entity_poly.pdbx_strand_id
1 'polypeptide(L)'
;MRKNLTIILATGGLLAVFFLTFYIHKTNKESVLSQFSENQLQIARQTAIQIESYLRSRAHDLRKLSFSLAAQDPDRKKITANINANFGHLRTVNIKEISLLDEKGTVAYSTTAVAMRENHSQDNFFSWARDPANKGSVRMGYEKADGPLIPVTTGSPASTHAHIGVFLVTPLYRESAAGGRQKPGGKFAGALMFKVDLEGMLAERSILFTAVMKLHKLWIMDRDGTVLLQSEHPEMLATSTREKDETCHQCHASFDHVEKMLGKAEGVTEYQIKGKKKKIAAFASMSFENASWVVVVNAPLDEVTAFVRENLKKTLLLIGLVMFVMGIAFFLAYRNYRERVDHENAINTLLGISLLNIRLEEQLDKMFEIIVSLPWLKVEAKGCIFLVKEKSDVLVIVVQKGLASLLGTICAEVPFGRCLCGRAALTGEVEFADSVDERHDNRHEGISPHGHYCVPIKFNDKVLGVLNLCLTAGHRRDKREEEFLKATTDVMAGVIKRKQAEEERQQGVDRLHKALGATVRAIASVVERRDPYTAGHQRKVADLARTIATEMGLESDRIEGLRIAGMIHDIGKISVPAEILSKPTKLTEIEFSLIKHHVQAGYDILKEIDFPWPVARMVLEHHEKMNGSGYPQGLSGDKLLIESRIITVADVVEAIASHRPYRPGFGIGTALDEITKNRALLYDSAVVDVCLSLFNEKGYKMES
;
A
#
# COMPACT_ATOMS: atom_id res chain seq x y z
N MET A 1 5.18 13.38 -9.62
CA MET A 1 3.86 12.91 -10.11
C MET A 1 3.28 11.72 -9.34
N ARG A 2 3.98 10.59 -9.17
CA ARG A 2 3.40 9.39 -8.52
C ARG A 2 2.87 9.60 -7.08
N LYS A 3 3.56 10.38 -6.23
CA LYS A 3 3.10 10.69 -4.85
C LYS A 3 1.76 11.44 -4.80
N ASN A 4 1.56 12.41 -5.70
CA ASN A 4 0.32 13.19 -5.73
C ASN A 4 -0.85 12.34 -6.26
N LEU A 5 -0.58 11.43 -7.20
CA LEU A 5 -1.60 10.54 -7.75
C LEU A 5 -2.18 9.58 -6.70
N THR A 6 -1.33 9.01 -5.82
CA THR A 6 -1.80 8.10 -4.76
C THR A 6 -2.64 8.83 -3.72
N ILE A 7 -2.26 10.07 -3.35
CA ILE A 7 -3.04 10.90 -2.42
C ILE A 7 -4.39 11.26 -3.03
N ILE A 8 -4.43 11.64 -4.32
CA ILE A 8 -5.66 11.98 -5.04
C ILE A 8 -6.60 10.77 -5.17
N LEU A 9 -6.05 9.57 -5.43
CA LEU A 9 -6.85 8.34 -5.51
C LEU A 9 -7.41 7.94 -4.13
N ALA A 10 -6.63 8.12 -3.06
CA ALA A 10 -7.08 7.82 -1.71
C ALA A 10 -8.16 8.81 -1.22
N THR A 11 -8.00 10.11 -1.49
CA THR A 11 -9.01 11.12 -1.15
C THR A 11 -10.27 10.98 -2.01
N GLY A 12 -10.13 10.64 -3.29
CA GLY A 12 -11.25 10.34 -4.18
C GLY A 12 -12.07 9.12 -3.73
N GLY A 13 -11.40 8.05 -3.30
CA GLY A 13 -12.05 6.85 -2.76
C GLY A 13 -12.85 7.14 -1.47
N LEU A 14 -12.30 7.96 -0.57
CA LEU A 14 -12.96 8.38 0.66
C LEU A 14 -14.24 9.19 0.40
N LEU A 15 -14.17 10.14 -0.54
CA LEU A 15 -15.32 10.94 -0.98
C LEU A 15 -16.39 10.07 -1.62
N ALA A 16 -16.02 9.10 -2.45
CA ALA A 16 -16.96 8.18 -3.08
C ALA A 16 -17.70 7.32 -2.04
N VAL A 17 -17.00 6.80 -1.02
CA VAL A 17 -17.62 6.04 0.08
C VAL A 17 -18.58 6.93 0.89
N PHE A 18 -18.21 8.18 1.15
CA PHE A 18 -19.07 9.13 1.86
C PHE A 18 -20.37 9.41 1.09
N PHE A 19 -20.26 9.72 -0.20
CA PHE A 19 -21.43 9.96 -1.06
C PHE A 19 -22.31 8.72 -1.22
N LEU A 20 -21.70 7.53 -1.36
CA LEU A 20 -22.45 6.27 -1.44
C LEU A 20 -23.20 5.97 -0.14
N THR A 21 -22.58 6.22 1.01
CA THR A 21 -23.22 6.05 2.33
C THR A 21 -24.39 7.02 2.52
N PHE A 22 -24.21 8.28 2.12
CA PHE A 22 -25.28 9.29 2.15
C PHE A 22 -26.44 8.92 1.21
N TYR A 23 -26.12 8.44 0.02
CA TYR A 23 -27.12 7.97 -0.96
C TYR A 23 -27.91 6.77 -0.44
N ILE A 24 -27.23 5.74 0.09
CA ILE A 24 -27.86 4.56 0.72
C ILE A 24 -28.73 4.97 1.91
N HIS A 25 -28.34 5.98 2.69
CA HIS A 25 -29.16 6.45 3.79
C HIS A 25 -30.46 7.11 3.33
N LYS A 26 -30.38 7.97 2.31
CA LYS A 26 -31.55 8.66 1.78
C LYS A 26 -32.57 7.67 1.22
N THR A 27 -32.11 6.67 0.45
CA THR A 27 -32.97 5.60 -0.06
C THR A 27 -33.51 4.71 1.07
N ASN A 28 -32.70 4.40 2.09
CA ASN A 28 -33.17 3.64 3.25
C ASN A 28 -34.27 4.36 4.05
N LYS A 29 -34.22 5.69 4.19
CA LYS A 29 -35.25 6.43 4.94
C LYS A 29 -36.63 6.33 4.26
N GLU A 30 -36.67 6.51 2.95
CA GLU A 30 -37.91 6.40 2.16
C GLU A 30 -38.44 4.95 2.18
N SER A 31 -37.53 3.98 2.02
CA SER A 31 -37.87 2.55 2.11
C SER A 31 -38.43 2.15 3.48
N VAL A 32 -37.81 2.59 4.58
CA VAL A 32 -38.28 2.30 5.94
C VAL A 32 -39.65 2.93 6.21
N LEU A 33 -39.91 4.16 5.74
CA LEU A 33 -41.22 4.79 5.89
C LEU A 33 -42.31 4.07 5.07
N SER A 34 -41.96 3.60 3.88
CA SER A 34 -42.87 2.78 3.05
C SER A 34 -43.21 1.46 3.72
N GLN A 35 -42.19 0.71 4.15
CA GLN A 35 -42.36 -0.58 4.82
C GLN A 35 -43.11 -0.44 6.16
N PHE A 36 -42.84 0.63 6.91
CA PHE A 36 -43.57 0.94 8.12
C PHE A 36 -45.06 1.19 7.82
N SER A 37 -45.36 2.00 6.79
CA SER A 37 -46.72 2.32 6.38
C SER A 37 -47.50 1.08 5.92
N GLU A 38 -46.86 0.19 5.17
CA GLU A 38 -47.43 -1.10 4.76
C GLU A 38 -47.72 -2.00 5.94
N ASN A 39 -46.79 -2.09 6.91
CA ASN A 39 -46.98 -2.88 8.11
C ASN A 39 -48.15 -2.34 8.96
N GLN A 40 -48.25 -1.01 9.13
CA GLN A 40 -49.39 -0.40 9.82
C GLN A 40 -50.72 -0.69 9.11
N LEU A 41 -50.74 -0.66 7.78
CA LEU A 41 -51.92 -1.02 6.99
C LEU A 41 -52.30 -2.49 7.16
N GLN A 42 -51.31 -3.38 7.18
CA GLN A 42 -51.53 -4.80 7.46
C GLN A 42 -52.14 -5.02 8.85
N ILE A 43 -51.66 -4.31 9.86
CA ILE A 43 -52.20 -4.37 11.23
C ILE A 43 -53.65 -3.86 11.24
N ALA A 44 -53.95 -2.74 10.58
CA ALA A 44 -55.31 -2.20 10.48
C ALA A 44 -56.27 -3.22 9.80
N ARG A 45 -55.85 -3.82 8.68
CA ARG A 45 -56.59 -4.87 7.97
C ARG A 45 -56.84 -6.09 8.85
N GLN A 46 -55.80 -6.62 9.49
CA GLN A 46 -55.91 -7.79 10.35
C GLN A 46 -56.84 -7.52 11.54
N THR A 47 -56.74 -6.34 12.14
CA THR A 47 -57.61 -5.94 13.25
C THR A 47 -59.07 -5.84 12.79
N ALA A 48 -59.34 -5.24 11.63
CA ALA A 48 -60.68 -5.17 11.04
C ALA A 48 -61.28 -6.57 10.78
N ILE A 49 -60.51 -7.47 10.17
CA ILE A 49 -60.92 -8.87 9.93
C ILE A 49 -61.20 -9.61 11.25
N GLN A 50 -60.37 -9.38 12.27
CA GLN A 50 -60.53 -10.00 13.59
C GLN A 50 -61.80 -9.53 14.29
N ILE A 51 -62.08 -8.22 14.28
CA ILE A 51 -63.31 -7.65 14.83
C ILE A 51 -64.51 -8.23 14.09
N GLU A 52 -64.49 -8.25 12.76
CA GLU A 52 -65.58 -8.80 11.96
C GLU A 52 -65.81 -10.29 12.25
N SER A 53 -64.74 -11.09 12.28
CA SER A 53 -64.81 -12.52 12.60
C SER A 53 -65.38 -12.77 13.99
N TYR A 54 -64.95 -11.98 14.97
CA TYR A 54 -65.46 -12.02 16.33
C TYR A 54 -66.96 -11.69 16.38
N LEU A 55 -67.40 -10.59 15.76
CA LEU A 55 -68.82 -10.21 15.71
C LEU A 55 -69.68 -11.25 14.99
N ARG A 56 -69.19 -11.81 13.87
CA ARG A 56 -69.87 -12.92 13.16
C ARG A 56 -70.02 -14.16 14.03
N SER A 57 -68.97 -14.53 14.77
CA SER A 57 -69.04 -15.66 15.71
C SER A 57 -70.08 -15.40 16.80
N ARG A 58 -70.10 -14.20 17.39
CA ARG A 58 -71.06 -13.85 18.44
C ARG A 58 -72.49 -13.76 17.93
N ALA A 59 -72.70 -13.28 16.70
CA ALA A 59 -74.01 -13.28 16.05
C ALA A 59 -74.50 -14.70 15.73
N HIS A 60 -73.60 -15.61 15.36
CA HIS A 60 -73.94 -17.03 15.19
C HIS A 60 -74.37 -17.69 16.50
N ASP A 61 -73.64 -17.43 17.59
CA ASP A 61 -73.99 -17.91 18.93
C ASP A 61 -75.35 -17.36 19.37
N LEU A 62 -75.59 -16.07 19.11
CA LEU A 62 -76.85 -15.39 19.39
C LEU A 62 -78.02 -16.02 18.61
N ARG A 63 -77.84 -16.30 17.30
CA ARG A 63 -78.85 -16.98 16.47
C ARG A 63 -79.14 -18.40 16.97
N LYS A 64 -78.11 -19.18 17.30
CA LYS A 64 -78.29 -20.54 17.85
C LYS A 64 -79.10 -20.51 19.15
N LEU A 65 -78.75 -19.59 20.05
CA LEU A 65 -79.47 -19.44 21.31
C LEU A 65 -80.91 -19.00 21.07
N SER A 66 -81.16 -18.08 20.11
CA SER A 66 -82.50 -17.62 19.79
C SER A 66 -83.40 -18.74 19.24
N PHE A 67 -82.87 -19.62 18.36
CA PHE A 67 -83.60 -20.81 17.90
C PHE A 67 -83.91 -21.79 19.04
N SER A 68 -82.95 -22.06 19.93
CA SER A 68 -83.17 -22.93 21.08
C SER A 68 -84.23 -22.38 22.04
N LEU A 69 -84.27 -21.06 22.22
CA LEU A 69 -85.25 -20.39 23.10
C LEU A 69 -86.63 -20.30 22.45
N ALA A 70 -86.71 -20.13 21.12
CA ALA A 70 -87.97 -20.12 20.38
C ALA A 70 -88.69 -21.48 20.38
N ALA A 71 -87.93 -22.59 20.52
CA ALA A 71 -88.45 -23.96 20.52
C ALA A 71 -88.96 -24.44 21.91
N GLN A 72 -88.80 -23.66 22.99
CA GLN A 72 -89.13 -24.07 24.37
C GLN A 72 -90.43 -23.41 24.91
N ASP A 73 -91.14 -24.15 25.76
CA ASP A 73 -92.41 -23.84 26.48
C ASP A 73 -92.34 -22.50 27.27
N PRO A 74 -93.45 -21.77 27.55
CA PRO A 74 -93.43 -20.37 28.00
C PRO A 74 -92.98 -20.16 29.46
N ASP A 75 -92.41 -21.18 30.11
CA ASP A 75 -91.90 -21.09 31.47
C ASP A 75 -90.56 -20.33 31.52
N ARG A 76 -90.64 -19.08 31.99
CA ARG A 76 -89.49 -18.18 32.17
C ARG A 76 -88.36 -18.81 32.99
N LYS A 77 -88.66 -19.71 33.94
CA LYS A 77 -87.62 -20.35 34.77
C LYS A 77 -86.72 -21.28 33.95
N LYS A 78 -87.26 -22.00 32.96
CA LYS A 78 -86.49 -22.90 32.08
C LYS A 78 -85.60 -22.11 31.12
N ILE A 79 -86.11 -20.99 30.59
CA ILE A 79 -85.36 -20.07 29.72
C ILE A 79 -84.16 -19.48 30.48
N THR A 80 -84.38 -18.97 31.70
CA THR A 80 -83.31 -18.46 32.56
C THR A 80 -82.27 -19.52 32.91
N ALA A 81 -82.69 -20.75 33.22
CA ALA A 81 -81.77 -21.85 33.49
C ALA A 81 -80.89 -22.20 32.26
N ASN A 82 -81.46 -22.21 31.06
CA ASN A 82 -80.75 -22.48 29.80
C ASN A 82 -79.75 -21.35 29.46
N ILE A 83 -80.14 -20.08 29.65
CA ILE A 83 -79.23 -18.95 29.48
C ILE A 83 -78.07 -19.06 30.48
N ASN A 84 -78.34 -19.32 31.77
CA ASN A 84 -77.28 -19.44 32.78
C ASN A 84 -76.34 -20.62 32.55
N ALA A 85 -76.86 -21.78 32.14
CA ALA A 85 -76.05 -22.96 31.82
C ALA A 85 -75.07 -22.67 30.66
N ASN A 86 -75.51 -21.92 29.65
CA ASN A 86 -74.68 -21.55 28.51
C ASN A 86 -73.83 -20.29 28.78
N PHE A 87 -74.24 -19.42 29.68
CA PHE A 87 -73.60 -18.12 29.94
C PHE A 87 -72.17 -18.27 30.45
N GLY A 88 -71.89 -19.27 31.29
CA GLY A 88 -70.53 -19.53 31.79
C GLY A 88 -69.50 -19.71 30.67
N HIS A 89 -69.83 -20.51 29.66
CA HIS A 89 -69.00 -20.71 28.45
C HIS A 89 -68.99 -19.47 27.54
N LEU A 90 -70.08 -18.71 27.49
CA LEU A 90 -70.17 -17.50 26.68
C LEU A 90 -69.36 -16.31 27.27
N ARG A 91 -69.17 -16.27 28.60
CA ARG A 91 -68.32 -15.28 29.27
C ARG A 91 -66.83 -15.50 28.99
N THR A 92 -66.38 -16.75 28.87
CA THR A 92 -65.01 -17.10 28.44
C THR A 92 -64.70 -16.75 26.98
N VAL A 93 -65.67 -16.20 26.24
CA VAL A 93 -65.49 -15.77 24.84
C VAL A 93 -65.91 -14.30 24.62
N ASN A 94 -65.65 -13.45 25.61
CA ASN A 94 -65.82 -11.99 25.53
C ASN A 94 -67.28 -11.50 25.35
N ILE A 95 -68.26 -12.07 26.05
CA ILE A 95 -69.62 -11.48 26.17
C ILE A 95 -69.77 -10.88 27.58
N LYS A 96 -70.11 -9.59 27.68
CA LYS A 96 -70.31 -8.90 28.97
C LYS A 96 -71.68 -9.21 29.58
N GLU A 97 -72.71 -9.30 28.73
CA GLU A 97 -74.10 -9.43 29.19
C GLU A 97 -74.98 -10.14 28.15
N ILE A 98 -75.92 -10.97 28.63
CA ILE A 98 -77.03 -11.52 27.84
C ILE A 98 -78.35 -11.07 28.46
N SER A 99 -79.18 -10.41 27.66
CA SER A 99 -80.46 -9.84 28.06
C SER A 99 -81.61 -10.34 27.19
N LEU A 100 -82.74 -10.68 27.81
CA LEU A 100 -83.97 -11.12 27.18
C LEU A 100 -85.05 -10.06 27.39
N LEU A 101 -85.50 -9.45 26.29
CA LEU A 101 -86.56 -8.45 26.26
C LEU A 101 -87.90 -9.14 26.01
N ASP A 102 -88.96 -8.68 26.68
CA ASP A 102 -90.33 -9.15 26.43
C ASP A 102 -90.99 -8.47 25.20
N GLU A 103 -92.25 -8.83 24.90
CA GLU A 103 -93.03 -8.26 23.77
C GLU A 103 -93.16 -6.72 23.84
N LYS A 104 -93.03 -6.15 25.04
CA LYS A 104 -93.14 -4.70 25.30
C LYS A 104 -91.78 -4.00 25.23
N GLY A 105 -90.66 -4.72 25.22
CA GLY A 105 -89.30 -4.17 25.18
C GLY A 105 -88.68 -3.98 26.55
N THR A 106 -89.31 -4.51 27.60
CA THR A 106 -88.75 -4.49 28.95
C THR A 106 -87.83 -5.70 29.14
N VAL A 107 -86.64 -5.48 29.72
CA VAL A 107 -85.71 -6.56 30.06
C VAL A 107 -86.34 -7.46 31.12
N ALA A 108 -86.80 -8.63 30.68
CA ALA A 108 -87.44 -9.64 31.51
C ALA A 108 -86.41 -10.54 32.22
N TYR A 109 -85.20 -10.63 31.67
CA TYR A 109 -84.07 -11.33 32.26
C TYR A 109 -82.75 -10.74 31.76
N SER A 110 -81.75 -10.63 32.63
CA SER A 110 -80.37 -10.32 32.28
C SER A 110 -79.41 -11.14 33.14
N THR A 111 -78.24 -11.45 32.60
CA THR A 111 -77.13 -12.06 33.35
C THR A 111 -76.42 -11.08 34.27
N THR A 112 -76.68 -9.78 34.13
CA THR A 112 -76.22 -8.73 35.04
C THR A 112 -77.42 -8.17 35.81
N ALA A 113 -77.24 -7.85 37.09
CA ALA A 113 -78.34 -7.30 37.90
C ALA A 113 -78.71 -5.86 37.49
N VAL A 114 -77.79 -5.17 36.80
CA VAL A 114 -77.90 -3.75 36.43
C VAL A 114 -78.96 -3.50 35.36
N ALA A 115 -79.05 -4.37 34.35
CA ALA A 115 -79.95 -4.17 33.22
C ALA A 115 -81.41 -4.63 33.46
N MET A 116 -81.72 -5.19 34.63
CA MET A 116 -83.05 -5.69 34.93
C MET A 116 -84.09 -4.55 34.96
N ARG A 117 -85.19 -4.71 34.23
CA ARG A 117 -86.30 -3.73 34.07
C ARG A 117 -85.98 -2.49 33.24
N GLU A 118 -84.83 -2.43 32.57
CA GLU A 118 -84.60 -1.44 31.51
C GLU A 118 -85.64 -1.62 30.38
N ASN A 119 -86.02 -0.51 29.74
CA ASN A 119 -87.07 -0.50 28.73
C ASN A 119 -86.55 0.06 27.41
N HIS A 120 -86.36 -0.83 26.45
CA HIS A 120 -85.87 -0.53 25.10
C HIS A 120 -87.00 -0.36 24.07
N SER A 121 -88.24 -0.14 24.52
CA SER A 121 -89.40 0.00 23.63
C SER A 121 -89.28 1.15 22.62
N GLN A 122 -88.51 2.18 22.97
CA GLN A 122 -88.26 3.37 22.14
C GLN A 122 -87.02 3.23 21.24
N ASP A 123 -86.22 2.17 21.42
CA ASP A 123 -84.99 2.01 20.67
C ASP A 123 -85.27 1.53 19.25
N ASN A 124 -84.56 2.10 18.27
CA ASN A 124 -84.70 1.79 16.85
C ASN A 124 -84.45 0.30 16.53
N PHE A 125 -83.66 -0.40 17.35
CA PHE A 125 -83.44 -1.82 17.16
C PHE A 125 -84.66 -2.66 17.55
N PHE A 126 -85.46 -2.20 18.52
CA PHE A 126 -86.61 -2.94 19.02
C PHE A 126 -87.81 -2.83 18.07
N SER A 127 -88.00 -1.66 17.46
CA SER A 127 -88.97 -1.49 16.36
C SER A 127 -88.58 -2.36 15.16
N TRP A 128 -87.30 -2.45 14.81
CA TRP A 128 -86.77 -3.38 13.80
C TRP A 128 -87.03 -4.85 14.14
N ALA A 129 -86.82 -5.23 15.40
CA ALA A 129 -87.01 -6.61 15.86
C ALA A 129 -88.47 -7.08 15.75
N ARG A 130 -89.46 -6.17 15.77
CA ARG A 130 -90.89 -6.51 15.66
C ARG A 130 -91.32 -6.90 14.25
N ASP A 131 -90.60 -6.49 13.22
CA ASP A 131 -90.91 -6.81 11.82
C ASP A 131 -90.61 -8.30 11.53
N PRO A 132 -91.64 -9.12 11.20
CA PRO A 132 -91.47 -10.55 10.93
C PRO A 132 -90.45 -10.88 9.84
N ALA A 133 -90.17 -9.96 8.92
CA ALA A 133 -89.14 -10.14 7.90
C ALA A 133 -87.72 -10.29 8.50
N ASN A 134 -87.52 -9.81 9.73
CA ASN A 134 -86.22 -9.87 10.43
C ASN A 134 -86.06 -11.13 11.30
N LYS A 135 -87.01 -12.09 11.26
CA LYS A 135 -86.88 -13.36 12.00
C LYS A 135 -85.59 -14.09 11.61
N GLY A 136 -84.74 -14.39 12.60
CA GLY A 136 -83.44 -15.05 12.40
C GLY A 136 -82.30 -14.12 11.97
N SER A 137 -82.59 -12.84 11.70
CA SER A 137 -81.59 -11.81 11.46
C SER A 137 -80.95 -11.35 12.76
N VAL A 138 -79.74 -10.79 12.65
CA VAL A 138 -79.04 -10.14 13.77
C VAL A 138 -78.82 -8.70 13.36
N ARG A 139 -79.06 -7.78 14.28
CA ARG A 139 -78.73 -6.37 14.11
C ARG A 139 -77.71 -5.98 15.17
N MET A 140 -76.78 -5.13 14.78
CA MET A 140 -75.84 -4.51 15.71
C MET A 140 -76.35 -3.12 16.09
N GLY A 141 -76.23 -2.80 17.37
CA GLY A 141 -76.47 -1.46 17.90
C GLY A 141 -75.33 -1.05 18.82
N TYR A 142 -75.34 0.22 19.19
CA TYR A 142 -74.42 0.79 20.16
C TYR A 142 -75.17 1.75 21.07
N GLU A 143 -74.80 1.74 22.35
CA GLU A 143 -75.40 2.58 23.39
C GLU A 143 -74.37 3.59 23.88
N LYS A 144 -74.78 4.86 23.97
CA LYS A 144 -73.99 5.92 24.60
C LYS A 144 -74.19 5.79 26.11
N ALA A 145 -73.11 5.59 26.87
CA ALA A 145 -73.21 5.60 28.32
C ALA A 145 -73.57 7.01 28.81
N ASP A 146 -74.83 7.22 29.19
CA ASP A 146 -75.26 8.46 29.84
C ASP A 146 -74.74 8.47 31.29
N GLY A 147 -73.66 9.20 31.53
CA GLY A 147 -73.13 9.48 32.86
C GLY A 147 -72.20 10.70 32.84
N PRO A 148 -72.16 11.52 33.90
CA PRO A 148 -71.30 12.70 33.93
C PRO A 148 -69.81 12.30 33.89
N LEU A 149 -69.02 13.01 33.07
CA LEU A 149 -67.57 12.93 33.04
C LEU A 149 -67.00 13.40 34.40
N ILE A 150 -66.57 12.46 35.24
CA ILE A 150 -65.85 12.79 36.49
C ILE A 150 -64.35 12.88 36.16
N PRO A 151 -63.65 13.99 36.46
CA PRO A 151 -62.23 14.12 36.17
C PRO A 151 -61.42 13.13 37.03
N VAL A 152 -60.54 12.36 36.38
CA VAL A 152 -59.60 11.45 37.04
C VAL A 152 -58.53 12.27 37.75
N THR A 153 -58.59 12.35 39.08
CA THR A 153 -57.43 12.73 39.88
C THR A 153 -56.44 11.56 39.93
N THR A 154 -55.19 11.87 39.63
CA THR A 154 -54.04 10.97 39.51
C THR A 154 -53.89 10.00 40.69
N GLY A 155 -53.83 8.68 40.43
CA GLY A 155 -53.21 7.75 41.40
C GLY A 155 -53.81 6.36 41.63
N SER A 156 -54.71 5.83 40.78
CA SER A 156 -55.17 4.43 40.94
C SER A 156 -55.37 3.73 39.59
N PRO A 157 -54.94 2.45 39.42
CA PRO A 157 -55.15 1.69 38.21
C PRO A 157 -56.49 0.95 38.27
N ALA A 158 -57.57 1.62 37.85
CA ALA A 158 -58.82 0.97 37.50
C ALA A 158 -59.57 1.85 36.49
N SER A 159 -59.86 1.24 35.35
CA SER A 159 -60.53 1.79 34.18
C SER A 159 -61.94 2.31 34.47
N THR A 160 -62.15 3.59 34.23
CA THR A 160 -63.46 4.15 33.89
C THR A 160 -63.27 5.00 32.65
N HIS A 161 -63.31 4.36 31.48
CA HIS A 161 -63.46 5.08 30.21
C HIS A 161 -64.96 5.34 30.01
N ALA A 162 -65.33 6.44 29.36
CA ALA A 162 -66.66 6.50 28.74
C ALA A 162 -66.72 5.30 27.77
N HIS A 163 -67.68 4.40 27.92
CA HIS A 163 -67.73 3.19 27.09
C HIS A 163 -68.92 3.25 26.16
N ILE A 164 -68.70 3.01 24.86
CA ILE A 164 -69.79 2.64 23.97
C ILE A 164 -70.03 1.14 24.15
N GLY A 165 -71.23 0.80 24.62
CA GLY A 165 -71.67 -0.59 24.68
C GLY A 165 -72.09 -1.06 23.30
N VAL A 166 -71.28 -1.91 22.64
CA VAL A 166 -71.70 -2.58 21.41
C VAL A 166 -72.58 -3.77 21.78
N PHE A 167 -73.76 -3.87 21.17
CA PHE A 167 -74.67 -4.97 21.39
C PHE A 167 -75.17 -5.59 20.07
N LEU A 168 -75.45 -6.89 20.12
CA LEU A 168 -76.05 -7.66 19.06
C LEU A 168 -77.45 -8.08 19.49
N VAL A 169 -78.45 -7.86 18.65
CA VAL A 169 -79.85 -8.19 18.95
C VAL A 169 -80.44 -9.07 17.86
N THR A 170 -81.24 -10.05 18.26
CA THR A 170 -82.01 -10.90 17.35
C THR A 170 -83.45 -11.04 17.85
N PRO A 171 -84.45 -10.99 16.96
CA PRO A 171 -85.84 -11.10 17.38
C PRO A 171 -86.23 -12.54 17.69
N LEU A 172 -87.12 -12.70 18.66
CA LEU A 172 -87.69 -13.99 19.05
C LEU A 172 -89.13 -14.09 18.57
N TYR A 173 -89.41 -15.11 17.75
CA TYR A 173 -90.75 -15.43 17.25
C TYR A 173 -91.15 -16.82 17.69
N ARG A 174 -92.38 -16.97 18.19
CA ARG A 174 -92.97 -18.26 18.54
C ARG A 174 -93.70 -18.88 17.37
N GLU A 175 -93.57 -20.19 17.21
CA GLU A 175 -94.39 -20.97 16.29
C GLU A 175 -95.74 -21.30 16.94
N SER A 176 -96.82 -21.19 16.17
CA SER A 176 -98.17 -21.49 16.66
C SER A 176 -98.40 -22.99 16.60
N ALA A 177 -98.46 -23.66 17.76
CA ALA A 177 -98.83 -25.06 17.87
C ALA A 177 -100.36 -25.23 17.71
N ALA A 178 -100.87 -25.18 16.48
CA ALA A 178 -102.20 -25.70 16.13
C ALA A 178 -102.31 -25.87 14.60
N GLY A 179 -102.65 -27.08 14.14
CA GLY A 179 -102.81 -27.42 12.73
C GLY A 179 -103.87 -26.57 12.01
N GLY A 180 -103.44 -25.91 10.94
CA GLY A 180 -104.28 -25.11 10.04
C GLY A 180 -103.44 -24.12 9.23
N ARG A 181 -103.73 -23.95 7.94
CA ARG A 181 -102.96 -23.20 6.91
C ARG A 181 -102.19 -21.95 7.43
N GLN A 182 -100.88 -21.92 7.14
CA GLN A 182 -99.88 -20.94 7.59
C GLN A 182 -100.12 -19.47 7.18
N LYS A 183 -99.69 -18.53 8.04
CA LYS A 183 -98.96 -17.32 7.63
C LYS A 183 -97.48 -17.47 8.02
N PRO A 184 -96.51 -17.19 7.14
CA PRO A 184 -95.09 -17.24 7.49
C PRO A 184 -94.77 -16.06 8.42
N GLY A 185 -94.24 -16.33 9.63
CA GLY A 185 -93.74 -15.26 10.52
C GLY A 185 -93.74 -15.57 12.03
N GLY A 186 -94.66 -16.38 12.55
CA GLY A 186 -94.79 -16.61 14.00
C GLY A 186 -95.24 -15.36 14.78
N LYS A 187 -95.57 -15.49 16.07
CA LYS A 187 -95.92 -14.33 16.93
C LYS A 187 -94.65 -13.77 17.56
N PHE A 188 -94.43 -12.45 17.47
CA PHE A 188 -93.31 -11.78 18.15
C PHE A 188 -93.41 -12.00 19.66
N ALA A 189 -92.35 -12.52 20.26
CA ALA A 189 -92.30 -12.91 21.66
C ALA A 189 -91.30 -12.06 22.48
N GLY A 190 -90.53 -11.20 21.81
CA GLY A 190 -89.47 -10.39 22.42
C GLY A 190 -88.18 -10.39 21.60
N ALA A 191 -87.06 -10.02 22.22
CA ALA A 191 -85.75 -10.01 21.57
C ALA A 191 -84.67 -10.53 22.52
N LEU A 192 -83.63 -11.14 21.96
CA LEU A 192 -82.44 -11.57 22.69
C LEU A 192 -81.29 -10.63 22.33
N MET A 193 -80.59 -10.12 23.33
CA MET A 193 -79.53 -9.13 23.20
C MET A 193 -78.24 -9.60 23.87
N PHE A 194 -77.10 -9.52 23.17
CA PHE A 194 -75.76 -9.73 23.70
C PHE A 194 -74.99 -8.41 23.73
N LYS A 195 -74.47 -8.01 24.89
CA LYS A 195 -73.48 -6.92 25.00
C LYS A 195 -72.08 -7.52 24.83
N VAL A 196 -71.40 -7.20 23.74
CA VAL A 196 -70.11 -7.80 23.39
C VAL A 196 -68.95 -7.06 24.07
N ASP A 197 -67.91 -7.80 24.48
CA ASP A 197 -66.68 -7.23 25.05
C ASP A 197 -65.61 -7.02 23.97
N LEU A 198 -65.77 -5.94 23.20
CA LEU A 198 -64.83 -5.60 22.14
C LEU A 198 -63.43 -5.28 22.70
N GLU A 199 -63.36 -4.61 23.84
CA GLU A 199 -62.09 -4.23 24.50
C GLU A 199 -61.36 -5.46 25.06
N GLY A 200 -62.07 -6.36 25.75
CA GLY A 200 -61.52 -7.62 26.23
C GLY A 200 -60.94 -8.47 25.09
N MET A 201 -61.66 -8.55 23.97
CA MET A 201 -61.21 -9.24 22.76
C MET A 201 -59.90 -8.65 22.18
N LEU A 202 -59.82 -7.32 22.11
CA LEU A 202 -58.62 -6.62 21.63
C LEU A 202 -57.45 -6.75 22.62
N ALA A 203 -57.72 -6.78 23.92
CA ALA A 203 -56.72 -6.88 24.98
C ALA A 203 -56.10 -8.29 25.09
N GLU A 204 -56.90 -9.36 25.07
CA GLU A 204 -56.43 -10.75 25.19
C GLU A 204 -55.50 -11.16 24.03
N ARG A 205 -55.69 -10.58 22.85
CA ARG A 205 -54.90 -10.89 21.65
C ARG A 205 -53.72 -9.93 21.41
N SER A 206 -53.57 -8.90 22.24
CA SER A 206 -52.41 -8.00 22.22
C SER A 206 -51.08 -8.71 22.55
N ILE A 207 -51.13 -9.91 23.12
CA ILE A 207 -49.97 -10.74 23.47
C ILE A 207 -49.19 -11.21 22.23
N LEU A 208 -49.82 -11.29 21.05
CA LEU A 208 -49.15 -11.60 19.78
C LEU A 208 -48.38 -10.42 19.16
N PHE A 209 -48.47 -9.22 19.74
CA PHE A 209 -47.89 -7.97 19.21
C PHE A 209 -46.69 -7.43 20.03
N THR A 210 -46.03 -8.27 20.83
CA THR A 210 -44.86 -7.81 21.60
C THR A 210 -43.54 -8.02 20.89
N ALA A 211 -42.91 -6.91 20.50
CA ALA A 211 -41.49 -6.55 20.71
C ALA A 211 -41.03 -5.45 19.74
N VAL A 212 -41.73 -5.24 18.63
CA VAL A 212 -41.41 -4.18 17.66
C VAL A 212 -42.48 -3.10 17.74
N MET A 213 -42.15 -2.04 18.49
CA MET A 213 -42.91 -0.81 18.74
C MET A 213 -44.15 -0.93 19.65
N LYS A 214 -44.03 -0.40 20.87
CA LYS A 214 -45.14 -0.09 21.79
C LYS A 214 -46.04 1.06 21.27
N LEU A 215 -46.46 1.07 20.01
CA LEU A 215 -47.05 2.27 19.40
C LEU A 215 -48.15 1.96 18.36
N HIS A 216 -49.21 1.28 18.80
CA HIS A 216 -50.43 1.16 18.02
C HIS A 216 -51.56 1.76 18.83
N LYS A 217 -51.91 3.01 18.52
CA LYS A 217 -53.08 3.65 19.11
C LYS A 217 -54.25 3.41 18.18
N LEU A 218 -55.19 2.59 18.65
CA LEU A 218 -56.34 2.14 17.91
C LEU A 218 -57.49 3.14 18.02
N TRP A 219 -58.15 3.36 16.90
CA TRP A 219 -59.42 4.07 16.74
C TRP A 219 -60.38 3.14 15.99
N ILE A 220 -61.63 2.99 16.46
CA ILE A 220 -62.74 2.46 15.65
C ILE A 220 -63.83 3.53 15.43
N MET A 221 -64.26 3.70 14.18
CA MET A 221 -65.16 4.75 13.71
C MET A 221 -66.32 4.12 12.97
N ASP A 222 -67.56 4.57 13.16
CA ASP A 222 -68.63 4.26 12.21
C ASP A 222 -68.50 5.15 10.98
N ARG A 223 -69.06 4.72 9.84
CA ARG A 223 -68.99 5.41 8.55
C ARG A 223 -69.73 6.75 8.54
N ASP A 224 -70.64 6.95 9.48
CA ASP A 224 -71.28 8.25 9.74
C ASP A 224 -70.37 9.27 10.45
N GLY A 225 -69.18 8.84 10.88
CA GLY A 225 -68.19 9.64 11.59
C GLY A 225 -68.24 9.46 13.11
N THR A 226 -69.12 8.63 13.66
CA THR A 226 -69.20 8.39 15.10
C THR A 226 -67.97 7.64 15.61
N VAL A 227 -67.27 8.19 16.61
CA VAL A 227 -66.12 7.50 17.20
C VAL A 227 -66.62 6.45 18.19
N LEU A 228 -66.35 5.18 17.88
CA LEU A 228 -66.79 4.02 18.66
C LEU A 228 -65.75 3.57 19.70
N LEU A 229 -64.46 3.73 19.38
CA LEU A 229 -63.35 3.43 20.26
C LEU A 229 -62.21 4.41 19.98
N GLN A 230 -61.63 5.02 21.00
CA GLN A 230 -60.44 5.86 20.85
C GLN A 230 -59.58 5.84 22.11
N SER A 231 -58.36 5.34 21.96
CA SER A 231 -57.42 5.12 23.07
C SER A 231 -56.76 6.40 23.62
N GLU A 232 -56.67 7.48 22.84
CA GLU A 232 -56.00 8.73 23.28
C GLU A 232 -56.93 9.82 23.79
N HIS A 233 -58.16 9.83 23.29
CA HIS A 233 -59.11 10.94 23.42
C HIS A 233 -60.50 10.36 23.72
N PRO A 234 -60.71 9.83 24.94
CA PRO A 234 -61.98 9.22 25.35
C PRO A 234 -63.17 10.19 25.30
N GLU A 235 -62.90 11.50 25.39
CA GLU A 235 -63.90 12.57 25.28
C GLU A 235 -64.59 12.62 23.91
N MET A 236 -64.00 12.03 22.87
CA MET A 236 -64.58 11.98 21.52
C MET A 236 -65.54 10.81 21.32
N LEU A 237 -65.68 9.91 22.30
CA LEU A 237 -66.53 8.73 22.19
C LEU A 237 -68.00 9.13 22.06
N ALA A 238 -68.70 8.48 21.12
CA ALA A 238 -70.11 8.71 20.83
C ALA A 238 -70.44 10.14 20.36
N THR A 239 -69.44 10.81 19.78
CA THR A 239 -69.58 12.09 19.10
C THR A 239 -69.24 11.87 17.63
N SER A 240 -70.04 12.44 16.73
CA SER A 240 -69.72 12.40 15.31
C SER A 240 -68.56 13.33 15.03
N THR A 241 -67.53 12.87 14.31
CA THR A 241 -66.47 13.74 13.79
C THR A 241 -66.98 14.81 12.83
N ARG A 242 -68.26 14.73 12.39
CA ARG A 242 -68.93 15.71 11.53
C ARG A 242 -69.69 16.78 12.31
N GLU A 243 -70.04 16.52 13.57
CA GLU A 243 -70.60 17.51 14.49
C GLU A 243 -69.45 18.35 15.06
N LYS A 244 -68.99 19.31 14.25
CA LYS A 244 -67.87 20.19 14.61
C LYS A 244 -68.32 21.19 15.68
N ASP A 245 -67.75 21.11 16.88
CA ASP A 245 -67.86 22.19 17.88
C ASP A 245 -66.78 23.28 17.62
N GLU A 246 -67.05 24.53 18.00
CA GLU A 246 -66.10 25.66 17.85
C GLU A 246 -64.79 25.40 18.60
N THR A 247 -64.83 24.61 19.67
CA THR A 247 -63.67 24.18 20.46
C THR A 247 -62.73 23.24 19.69
N CYS A 248 -63.23 22.45 18.74
CA CYS A 248 -62.44 21.51 17.94
C CYS A 248 -61.44 22.21 17.01
N HIS A 249 -61.75 23.43 16.54
CA HIS A 249 -60.87 24.24 15.68
C HIS A 249 -59.67 24.84 16.43
N GLN A 250 -59.70 24.83 17.77
CA GLN A 250 -58.57 25.20 18.62
C GLN A 250 -57.50 24.09 18.64
N CYS A 251 -57.90 22.82 18.53
CA CYS A 251 -57.00 21.66 18.55
C CYS A 251 -56.58 21.15 17.16
N HIS A 252 -57.45 21.19 16.15
CA HIS A 252 -57.16 20.65 14.82
C HIS A 252 -56.96 21.74 13.76
N ALA A 253 -55.97 21.53 12.86
CA ALA A 253 -55.73 22.44 11.73
C ALA A 253 -56.62 22.13 10.51
N SER A 254 -56.88 20.84 10.25
CA SER A 254 -57.93 20.38 9.32
C SER A 254 -58.42 18.98 9.72
N PHE A 255 -59.62 18.62 9.27
CA PHE A 255 -60.22 17.29 9.44
C PHE A 255 -60.16 16.45 8.15
N ASP A 256 -59.43 16.90 7.11
CA ASP A 256 -59.39 16.24 5.80
C ASP A 256 -58.85 14.80 5.88
N HIS A 257 -58.00 14.53 6.88
CA HIS A 257 -57.48 13.20 7.15
C HIS A 257 -58.60 12.23 7.59
N VAL A 258 -59.59 12.69 8.36
CA VAL A 258 -60.74 11.88 8.78
C VAL A 258 -61.65 11.59 7.60
N GLU A 259 -61.95 12.59 6.78
CA GLU A 259 -62.75 12.40 5.56
C GLU A 259 -62.05 11.46 4.55
N LYS A 260 -60.71 11.52 4.45
CA LYS A 260 -59.93 10.54 3.67
C LYS A 260 -60.04 9.11 4.21
N MET A 261 -60.07 8.95 5.54
CA MET A 261 -60.25 7.64 6.19
C MET A 261 -61.66 7.09 5.94
N LEU A 262 -62.70 7.92 6.06
CA LEU A 262 -64.10 7.54 5.84
C LEU A 262 -64.45 7.31 4.35
N GLY A 263 -63.72 7.97 3.44
CA GLY A 263 -63.98 7.95 2.00
C GLY A 263 -63.37 6.77 1.23
N LYS A 264 -62.49 5.97 1.84
CA LYS A 264 -61.82 4.84 1.18
C LYS A 264 -61.96 3.56 2.01
N ALA A 265 -61.97 2.41 1.33
CA ALA A 265 -61.98 1.11 2.01
C ALA A 265 -60.74 0.91 2.89
N GLU A 266 -59.58 1.39 2.44
CA GLU A 266 -58.32 1.28 3.16
C GLU A 266 -57.31 2.31 2.65
N GLY A 267 -56.27 2.56 3.43
CA GLY A 267 -55.15 3.41 3.01
C GLY A 267 -54.29 3.90 4.16
N VAL A 268 -53.35 4.77 3.81
CA VAL A 268 -52.47 5.44 4.76
C VAL A 268 -52.57 6.95 4.54
N THR A 269 -52.65 7.71 5.62
CA THR A 269 -52.63 9.18 5.57
C THR A 269 -51.76 9.74 6.68
N GLU A 270 -51.05 10.80 6.36
CA GLU A 270 -50.35 11.61 7.36
C GLU A 270 -51.28 12.72 7.86
N TYR A 271 -51.19 13.04 9.15
CA TYR A 271 -51.93 14.14 9.73
C TYR A 271 -51.20 14.75 10.92
N GLN A 272 -51.58 15.96 11.29
CA GLN A 272 -51.00 16.69 12.42
C GLN A 272 -52.08 17.47 13.16
N ILE A 273 -52.08 17.34 14.48
CA ILE A 273 -52.91 18.13 15.39
C ILE A 273 -52.09 19.36 15.81
N LYS A 274 -52.71 20.54 15.97
CA LYS A 274 -51.99 21.78 16.35
C LYS A 274 -51.24 21.55 17.67
N GLY A 275 -49.97 21.92 17.72
CA GLY A 275 -49.10 21.72 18.90
C GLY A 275 -48.65 20.28 19.15
N LYS A 276 -49.11 19.29 18.37
CA LYS A 276 -48.64 17.89 18.47
C LYS A 276 -47.77 17.51 17.26
N LYS A 277 -47.00 16.42 17.41
CA LYS A 277 -46.13 15.88 16.36
C LYS A 277 -46.95 15.26 15.22
N LYS A 278 -46.37 15.22 14.01
CA LYS A 278 -46.96 14.54 12.85
C LYS A 278 -47.17 13.05 13.15
N LYS A 279 -48.27 12.50 12.66
CA LYS A 279 -48.62 11.09 12.79
C LYS A 279 -48.90 10.47 11.43
N ILE A 280 -48.59 9.19 11.30
CA ILE A 280 -49.07 8.32 10.21
C ILE A 280 -50.26 7.53 10.77
N ALA A 281 -51.37 7.52 10.04
CA ALA A 281 -52.51 6.67 10.30
C ALA A 281 -52.75 5.74 9.11
N ALA A 282 -52.76 4.45 9.36
CA ALA A 282 -53.24 3.45 8.42
C ALA A 282 -54.64 3.00 8.82
N PHE A 283 -55.51 2.78 7.85
CA PHE A 283 -56.91 2.46 8.11
C PHE A 283 -57.43 1.37 7.17
N ALA A 284 -58.38 0.60 7.67
CA ALA A 284 -59.10 -0.43 6.93
C ALA A 284 -60.55 -0.49 7.39
N SER A 285 -61.45 -0.64 6.42
CA SER A 285 -62.89 -0.72 6.65
C SER A 285 -63.33 -2.16 6.86
N MET A 286 -64.36 -2.36 7.66
CA MET A 286 -65.09 -3.61 7.81
C MET A 286 -66.59 -3.35 7.70
N SER A 287 -67.34 -4.40 7.35
CA SER A 287 -68.80 -4.36 7.29
C SER A 287 -69.38 -5.57 7.99
N PHE A 288 -70.28 -5.34 8.93
CA PHE A 288 -70.96 -6.40 9.67
C PHE A 288 -72.45 -6.04 9.83
N GLU A 289 -73.33 -6.86 9.25
CA GLU A 289 -74.79 -6.65 9.23
C GLU A 289 -75.14 -5.21 8.77
N ASN A 290 -75.68 -4.38 9.67
CA ASN A 290 -76.08 -2.99 9.40
C ASN A 290 -74.98 -1.95 9.68
N ALA A 291 -73.77 -2.37 10.01
CA ALA A 291 -72.70 -1.47 10.42
C ALA A 291 -71.50 -1.52 9.48
N SER A 292 -70.90 -0.36 9.28
CA SER A 292 -69.68 -0.21 8.49
C SER A 292 -68.69 0.60 9.30
N TRP A 293 -67.63 -0.06 9.76
CA TRP A 293 -66.64 0.57 10.62
C TRP A 293 -65.32 0.79 9.91
N VAL A 294 -64.61 1.85 10.28
CA VAL A 294 -63.24 2.13 9.88
C VAL A 294 -62.34 1.93 11.09
N VAL A 295 -61.41 0.98 10.97
CA VAL A 295 -60.38 0.70 11.97
C VAL A 295 -59.13 1.47 11.59
N VAL A 296 -58.66 2.33 12.48
CA VAL A 296 -57.49 3.19 12.25
C VAL A 296 -56.42 2.89 13.29
N VAL A 297 -55.20 2.68 12.80
CA VAL A 297 -54.00 2.48 13.62
C VAL A 297 -53.05 3.64 13.36
N ASN A 298 -52.70 4.39 14.40
CA ASN A 298 -51.80 5.54 14.27
C ASN A 298 -50.51 5.41 15.10
N ALA A 299 -49.44 6.01 14.58
CA ALA A 299 -48.14 6.13 15.23
C ALA A 299 -47.49 7.51 14.99
N PRO A 300 -46.70 8.04 15.94
CA PRO A 300 -45.91 9.27 15.76
C PRO A 300 -44.81 9.10 14.70
N LEU A 301 -44.73 10.03 13.74
CA LEU A 301 -43.77 9.98 12.63
C LEU A 301 -42.31 10.19 13.11
N ASP A 302 -42.13 10.92 14.21
CA ASP A 302 -40.82 11.20 14.78
C ASP A 302 -40.16 9.97 15.42
N GLU A 303 -40.94 9.07 16.02
CA GLU A 303 -40.41 7.82 16.59
C GLU A 303 -39.91 6.88 15.47
N VAL A 304 -40.64 6.80 14.36
CA VAL A 304 -40.23 6.03 13.17
C VAL A 304 -38.95 6.60 12.56
N THR A 305 -38.86 7.93 12.46
CA THR A 305 -37.68 8.60 11.88
C THR A 305 -36.49 8.67 12.85
N ALA A 306 -36.72 8.59 14.17
CA ALA A 306 -35.67 8.52 15.18
C ALA A 306 -34.85 7.23 15.07
N PHE A 307 -35.51 6.08 14.84
CA PHE A 307 -34.85 4.80 14.59
C PHE A 307 -33.87 4.86 13.41
N VAL A 308 -34.31 5.45 12.28
CA VAL A 308 -33.48 5.63 11.07
C VAL A 308 -32.28 6.54 11.34
N ARG A 309 -32.48 7.60 12.15
CA ARG A 309 -31.41 8.54 12.53
C ARG A 309 -30.37 7.91 13.46
N GLU A 310 -30.81 7.09 14.41
CA GLU A 310 -29.90 6.43 15.36
C GLU A 310 -29.03 5.38 14.66
N ASN A 311 -29.63 4.57 13.79
CA ASN A 311 -28.88 3.59 12.99
C ASN A 311 -27.88 4.27 12.06
N LEU A 312 -28.22 5.41 11.45
CA LEU A 312 -27.26 6.17 10.65
C LEU A 312 -26.05 6.62 11.47
N LYS A 313 -26.25 7.13 12.68
CA LYS A 313 -25.14 7.56 13.54
C LYS A 313 -24.19 6.40 13.84
N LYS A 314 -24.73 5.21 14.14
CA LYS A 314 -23.94 3.99 14.37
C LYS A 314 -23.18 3.56 13.13
N THR A 315 -23.81 3.57 11.96
CA THR A 315 -23.16 3.23 10.68
C THR A 315 -22.04 4.20 10.31
N LEU A 316 -22.27 5.51 10.44
CA LEU A 316 -21.23 6.52 10.18
C LEU A 316 -20.04 6.39 11.13
N LEU A 317 -20.30 6.08 12.41
CA LEU A 317 -19.25 5.88 13.40
C LEU A 317 -18.42 4.62 13.08
N LEU A 318 -19.06 3.53 12.63
CA LEU A 318 -18.38 2.31 12.18
C LEU A 318 -17.53 2.57 10.94
N ILE A 319 -18.05 3.28 9.94
CA ILE A 319 -17.31 3.64 8.72
C ILE A 319 -16.11 4.53 9.07
N GLY A 320 -16.30 5.53 9.94
CA GLY A 320 -15.22 6.36 10.43
C GLY A 320 -14.10 5.56 11.11
N LEU A 321 -14.47 4.57 11.94
CA LEU A 321 -13.51 3.66 12.57
C LEU A 321 -12.75 2.81 11.54
N VAL A 322 -13.44 2.23 10.55
CA VAL A 322 -12.82 1.43 9.48
C VAL A 322 -11.84 2.29 8.66
N MET A 323 -12.25 3.51 8.31
CA MET A 323 -11.39 4.45 7.58
C MET A 323 -10.16 4.85 8.39
N PHE A 324 -10.30 5.07 9.69
CA PHE A 324 -9.18 5.37 10.59
C PHE A 324 -8.19 4.22 10.66
N VAL A 325 -8.67 2.98 10.82
CA VAL A 325 -7.83 1.77 10.83
C VAL A 325 -7.11 1.59 9.49
N MET A 326 -7.82 1.74 8.36
CA MET A 326 -7.20 1.68 7.03
C MET A 326 -6.16 2.78 6.82
N GLY A 327 -6.41 4.00 7.32
CA GLY A 327 -5.45 5.11 7.26
C GLY A 327 -4.16 4.80 8.01
N ILE A 328 -4.26 4.23 9.21
CA ILE A 328 -3.08 3.78 9.98
C ILE A 328 -2.34 2.66 9.24
N ALA A 329 -3.06 1.65 8.76
CA ALA A 329 -2.46 0.53 8.02
C ALA A 329 -1.73 1.02 6.76
N PHE A 330 -2.34 1.93 6.00
CA PHE A 330 -1.73 2.55 4.82
C PHE A 330 -0.49 3.37 5.19
N PHE A 331 -0.55 4.18 6.26
CA PHE A 331 0.60 4.96 6.73
C PHE A 331 1.79 4.07 7.09
N LEU A 332 1.55 2.99 7.84
CA LEU A 332 2.57 2.00 8.20
C LEU A 332 3.14 1.28 6.96
N ALA A 333 2.28 0.86 6.04
CA ALA A 333 2.69 0.21 4.80
C ALA A 333 3.51 1.16 3.90
N TYR A 334 3.07 2.41 3.77
CA TYR A 334 3.76 3.43 2.98
C TYR A 334 5.14 3.77 3.56
N ARG A 335 5.23 3.89 4.88
CA ARG A 335 6.51 4.09 5.57
C ARG A 335 7.47 2.93 5.30
N ASN A 336 7.03 1.69 5.50
CA ASN A 336 7.84 0.49 5.24
C ASN A 336 8.27 0.37 3.77
N TYR A 337 7.37 0.70 2.83
CA TYR A 337 7.69 0.69 1.40
C TYR A 337 8.78 1.71 1.05
N ARG A 338 8.68 2.92 1.58
CA ARG A 338 9.67 3.98 1.32
C ARG A 338 11.05 3.60 1.86
N GLU A 339 11.12 3.05 3.08
CA GLU A 339 12.39 2.59 3.68
C GLU A 339 13.07 1.47 2.87
N ARG A 340 12.30 0.56 2.26
CA ARG A 340 12.86 -0.50 1.37
C ARG A 340 13.44 0.08 0.08
N VAL A 341 12.73 1.02 -0.55
CA VAL A 341 13.21 1.68 -1.78
C VAL A 341 14.49 2.46 -1.49
N ASP A 342 14.59 3.13 -0.33
CA ASP A 342 15.80 3.85 0.06
C ASP A 342 16.99 2.91 0.32
N HIS A 343 16.77 1.72 0.90
CA HIS A 343 17.80 0.67 1.03
C HIS A 343 18.36 0.21 -0.33
N GLU A 344 17.47 -0.17 -1.27
CA GLU A 344 17.88 -0.65 -2.59
C GLU A 344 18.62 0.44 -3.39
N ASN A 345 18.14 1.68 -3.32
CA ASN A 345 18.81 2.81 -3.97
C ASN A 345 20.20 3.08 -3.39
N ALA A 346 20.37 2.96 -2.07
CA ALA A 346 21.66 3.17 -1.42
C ALA A 346 22.69 2.12 -1.89
N ILE A 347 22.33 0.83 -1.86
CA ILE A 347 23.21 -0.25 -2.35
C ILE A 347 23.55 -0.05 -3.84
N ASN A 348 22.57 0.29 -4.68
CA ASN A 348 22.82 0.55 -6.10
C ASN A 348 23.77 1.73 -6.32
N THR A 349 23.67 2.78 -5.51
CA THR A 349 24.58 3.94 -5.60
C THR A 349 25.99 3.57 -5.16
N LEU A 350 26.13 2.76 -4.10
CA LEU A 350 27.42 2.22 -3.66
C LEU A 350 28.05 1.33 -4.76
N LEU A 351 27.27 0.46 -5.40
CA LEU A 351 27.73 -0.31 -6.55
C LEU A 351 28.15 0.61 -7.71
N GLY A 352 27.45 1.72 -7.96
CA GLY A 352 27.87 2.73 -8.93
C GLY A 352 29.24 3.33 -8.62
N ILE A 353 29.51 3.68 -7.35
CA ILE A 353 30.83 4.16 -6.90
C ILE A 353 31.90 3.09 -7.10
N SER A 354 31.55 1.81 -6.87
CA SER A 354 32.48 0.68 -6.99
C SER A 354 33.09 0.55 -8.40
N LEU A 355 32.41 1.08 -9.42
CA LEU A 355 32.82 1.04 -10.83
C LEU A 355 33.61 2.27 -11.28
N LEU A 356 33.73 3.31 -10.46
CA LEU A 356 34.50 4.50 -10.80
C LEU A 356 36.00 4.19 -10.88
N ASN A 357 36.67 4.80 -11.87
CA ASN A 357 38.12 4.70 -12.00
C ASN A 357 38.83 5.83 -11.23
N ILE A 358 38.77 5.77 -9.90
CA ILE A 358 39.42 6.71 -8.97
C ILE A 358 40.25 5.93 -7.93
N ARG A 359 40.97 6.63 -7.05
CA ARG A 359 41.80 6.01 -5.99
C ARG A 359 40.94 5.28 -4.96
N LEU A 360 41.48 4.22 -4.34
CA LEU A 360 40.74 3.39 -3.39
C LEU A 360 40.19 4.20 -2.21
N GLU A 361 41.02 5.07 -1.62
CA GLU A 361 40.65 5.94 -0.50
C GLU A 361 39.50 6.88 -0.89
N GLU A 362 39.50 7.38 -2.13
CA GLU A 362 38.45 8.24 -2.65
C GLU A 362 37.14 7.48 -2.90
N GLN A 363 37.21 6.23 -3.36
CA GLN A 363 36.01 5.37 -3.46
C GLN A 363 35.41 5.11 -2.08
N LEU A 364 36.25 4.72 -1.11
CA LEU A 364 35.81 4.45 0.25
C LEU A 364 35.25 5.70 0.94
N ASP A 365 35.83 6.88 0.70
CA ASP A 365 35.31 8.15 1.25
C ASP A 365 33.92 8.48 0.71
N LYS A 366 33.71 8.37 -0.61
CA LYS A 366 32.38 8.58 -1.23
C LYS A 366 31.35 7.56 -0.73
N MET A 367 31.76 6.30 -0.55
CA MET A 367 30.87 5.28 0.04
C MET A 367 30.49 5.63 1.48
N PHE A 368 31.47 6.07 2.28
CA PHE A 368 31.25 6.52 3.65
C PHE A 368 30.25 7.68 3.72
N GLU A 369 30.40 8.69 2.86
CA GLU A 369 29.47 9.84 2.78
C GLU A 369 28.03 9.44 2.53
N ILE A 370 27.79 8.47 1.64
CA ILE A 370 26.45 7.96 1.38
C ILE A 370 25.89 7.32 2.65
N ILE A 371 26.65 6.43 3.30
CA ILE A 371 26.19 5.71 4.49
C ILE A 371 25.77 6.68 5.59
N VAL A 372 26.61 7.67 5.92
CA VAL A 372 26.32 8.62 7.01
C VAL A 372 25.26 9.67 6.66
N SER A 373 24.88 9.80 5.38
CA SER A 373 23.81 10.72 4.94
C SER A 373 22.44 10.06 4.86
N LEU A 374 22.32 8.75 5.10
CA LEU A 374 21.05 8.03 5.06
C LEU A 374 20.12 8.44 6.23
N PRO A 375 18.95 9.05 5.97
CA PRO A 375 18.11 9.59 7.04
C PRO A 375 17.50 8.53 7.98
N TRP A 376 17.40 7.29 7.51
CA TRP A 376 16.82 6.19 8.27
C TRP A 376 17.86 5.47 9.14
N LEU A 377 19.15 5.62 8.83
CA LEU A 377 20.26 5.09 9.62
C LEU A 377 20.58 6.12 10.70
N LYS A 378 20.29 5.82 11.97
CA LYS A 378 20.44 6.79 13.07
C LYS A 378 21.90 6.87 13.57
N VAL A 379 22.80 7.14 12.64
CA VAL A 379 24.22 7.33 12.91
C VAL A 379 24.52 8.81 13.08
N GLU A 380 25.54 9.12 13.89
CA GLU A 380 26.17 10.43 13.81
C GLU A 380 26.96 10.51 12.51
N ALA A 381 27.11 11.71 11.94
CA ALA A 381 27.97 11.94 10.78
C ALA A 381 29.47 11.87 11.15
N LYS A 382 29.87 10.85 11.92
CA LYS A 382 31.21 10.64 12.46
C LYS A 382 31.58 9.16 12.40
N GLY A 383 32.82 8.88 12.02
CA GLY A 383 33.33 7.52 11.94
C GLY A 383 34.58 7.42 11.06
N CYS A 384 35.00 6.20 10.80
CA CYS A 384 36.20 5.91 10.02
C CYS A 384 36.14 4.55 9.32
N ILE A 385 36.93 4.40 8.26
CA ILE A 385 37.21 3.13 7.60
C ILE A 385 38.66 2.79 7.84
N PHE A 386 38.90 1.56 8.29
CA PHE A 386 40.22 0.98 8.46
C PHE A 386 40.48 -0.06 7.39
N LEU A 387 41.73 -0.16 6.93
CA LEU A 387 42.22 -1.32 6.16
C LEU A 387 43.29 -2.06 6.96
N VAL A 388 43.40 -3.36 6.73
CA VAL A 388 44.47 -4.18 7.32
C VAL A 388 45.79 -3.83 6.65
N LYS A 389 46.80 -3.44 7.44
CA LYS A 389 48.15 -3.15 6.99
C LYS A 389 48.83 -4.42 6.51
N GLU A 390 49.52 -4.32 5.38
CA GLU A 390 50.07 -5.47 4.66
C GLU A 390 50.93 -6.37 5.56
N LYS A 391 50.62 -7.67 5.58
CA LYS A 391 51.31 -8.71 6.38
C LYS A 391 51.39 -8.41 7.89
N SER A 392 50.40 -7.72 8.45
CA SER A 392 50.31 -7.44 9.88
C SER A 392 48.87 -7.54 10.38
N ASP A 393 48.69 -7.86 11.67
CA ASP A 393 47.38 -7.87 12.33
C ASP A 393 47.07 -6.48 12.92
N VAL A 394 47.23 -5.44 12.09
CA VAL A 394 47.04 -4.04 12.47
C VAL A 394 46.13 -3.37 11.46
N LEU A 395 45.11 -2.68 11.97
CA LEU A 395 44.22 -1.82 11.20
C LEU A 395 44.82 -0.42 11.09
N VAL A 396 44.76 0.18 9.90
CA VAL A 396 45.20 1.56 9.63
C VAL A 396 44.03 2.36 9.08
N ILE A 397 43.82 3.57 9.60
CA ILE A 397 42.78 4.47 9.10
C ILE A 397 43.09 4.90 7.66
N VAL A 398 42.11 4.76 6.78
CA VAL A 398 42.16 5.27 5.40
C VAL A 398 41.12 6.36 5.12
N VAL A 399 40.01 6.36 5.86
CA VAL A 399 38.95 7.39 5.79
C VAL A 399 38.57 7.78 7.20
N GLN A 400 38.42 9.08 7.46
CA GLN A 400 37.98 9.62 8.74
C GLN A 400 37.11 10.86 8.51
N LYS A 401 35.91 10.90 9.12
CA LYS A 401 35.06 12.10 9.14
C LYS A 401 34.52 12.38 10.53
N GLY A 402 34.43 13.67 10.86
CA GLY A 402 33.76 14.15 12.08
C GLY A 402 34.41 13.75 13.42
N LEU A 403 35.59 13.11 13.39
CA LEU A 403 36.38 12.77 14.57
C LEU A 403 37.43 13.87 14.83
N ALA A 404 37.52 14.36 16.08
CA ALA A 404 38.45 15.42 16.47
C ALA A 404 39.93 15.05 16.21
N SER A 405 40.78 16.04 15.97
CA SER A 405 42.20 15.88 15.57
C SER A 405 43.03 14.99 16.51
N LEU A 406 42.65 14.88 17.79
CA LEU A 406 43.32 14.03 18.78
C LEU A 406 43.09 12.52 18.56
N LEU A 407 41.97 12.11 17.96
CA LEU A 407 41.67 10.69 17.67
C LEU A 407 42.52 10.16 16.51
N GLY A 408 42.94 11.05 15.60
CA GLY A 408 43.80 10.71 14.46
C GLY A 408 45.22 10.26 14.85
N THR A 409 45.63 10.39 16.11
CA THR A 409 46.93 9.89 16.63
C THR A 409 46.79 8.64 17.51
N ILE A 410 45.69 8.50 18.25
CA ILE A 410 45.49 7.35 19.18
C ILE A 410 44.83 6.16 18.47
N CYS A 411 43.95 6.41 17.48
CA CYS A 411 43.28 5.37 16.71
C CYS A 411 43.87 5.19 15.30
N ALA A 412 45.01 5.81 14.99
CA ALA A 412 45.66 5.72 13.66
C ALA A 412 45.97 4.28 13.27
N GLU A 413 46.53 3.53 14.22
CA GLU A 413 46.83 2.11 14.11
C GLU A 413 46.17 1.33 15.25
N VAL A 414 45.36 0.33 14.92
CA VAL A 414 44.63 -0.48 15.91
C VAL A 414 44.97 -1.96 15.73
N PRO A 415 45.71 -2.58 16.66
CA PRO A 415 45.96 -4.02 16.65
C PRO A 415 44.66 -4.83 16.72
N PHE A 416 44.66 -6.02 16.12
CA PHE A 416 43.55 -6.95 16.25
C PHE A 416 43.33 -7.31 17.73
N GLY A 417 42.06 -7.44 18.13
CA GLY A 417 41.63 -7.64 19.51
C GLY A 417 41.60 -6.38 20.39
N ARG A 418 42.19 -5.26 19.95
CA ARG A 418 42.20 -4.00 20.72
C ARG A 418 41.04 -3.08 20.33
N CYS A 419 40.35 -2.50 21.31
CA CYS A 419 39.15 -1.70 21.12
C CYS A 419 38.04 -2.44 20.33
N LEU A 420 36.91 -1.78 20.06
CA LEU A 420 35.79 -2.38 19.31
C LEU A 420 36.19 -2.70 17.86
N CYS A 421 36.96 -1.82 17.20
CA CYS A 421 37.42 -2.04 15.82
C CYS A 421 38.34 -3.25 15.72
N GLY A 422 39.34 -3.38 16.60
CA GLY A 422 40.26 -4.52 16.59
C GLY A 422 39.57 -5.82 16.97
N ARG A 423 38.58 -5.80 17.88
CA ARG A 423 37.75 -6.99 18.15
C ARG A 423 36.93 -7.42 16.94
N ALA A 424 36.27 -6.49 16.25
CA ALA A 424 35.55 -6.80 15.00
C ALA A 424 36.49 -7.40 13.94
N ALA A 425 37.73 -6.92 13.86
CA ALA A 425 38.74 -7.49 12.97
C ALA A 425 39.22 -8.89 13.40
N LEU A 426 39.34 -9.16 14.70
CA LEU A 426 39.75 -10.47 15.22
C LEU A 426 38.64 -11.52 15.12
N THR A 427 37.41 -11.14 15.47
CA THR A 427 36.25 -12.06 15.47
C THR A 427 35.66 -12.24 14.08
N GLY A 428 35.82 -11.24 13.21
CA GLY A 428 35.14 -11.20 11.92
C GLY A 428 33.63 -10.99 12.06
N GLU A 429 33.13 -10.60 13.23
CA GLU A 429 31.73 -10.32 13.50
C GLU A 429 31.47 -8.84 13.80
N VAL A 430 30.20 -8.45 13.72
CA VAL A 430 29.78 -7.07 14.03
C VAL A 430 29.86 -6.84 15.54
N GLU A 431 30.67 -5.86 15.93
CA GLU A 431 30.77 -5.40 17.31
C GLU A 431 29.90 -4.15 17.50
N PHE A 432 29.02 -4.21 18.51
CA PHE A 432 28.10 -3.13 18.86
C PHE A 432 28.29 -2.70 20.32
N ALA A 433 28.21 -1.38 20.53
CA ALA A 433 28.10 -0.76 21.85
C ALA A 433 27.12 0.41 21.78
N ASP A 434 26.22 0.51 22.78
CA ASP A 434 25.22 1.59 22.89
C ASP A 434 25.79 2.86 23.55
N SER A 435 26.96 2.74 24.17
CA SER A 435 27.67 3.78 24.91
C SER A 435 29.16 3.46 24.97
N VAL A 436 29.97 4.44 25.37
CA VAL A 436 31.40 4.24 25.62
C VAL A 436 31.57 3.39 26.88
N ASP A 437 31.93 2.12 26.71
CA ASP A 437 32.05 1.12 27.76
C ASP A 437 33.51 0.70 27.98
N GLU A 438 33.75 -0.29 28.86
CA GLU A 438 35.10 -0.79 29.23
C GLU A 438 35.90 -1.32 28.04
N ARG A 439 35.20 -1.64 26.95
CA ARG A 439 35.76 -2.10 25.68
C ARG A 439 36.39 -0.95 24.88
N HIS A 440 36.20 0.30 25.26
CA HIS A 440 36.81 1.46 24.61
C HIS A 440 38.20 1.77 25.22
N ASP A 441 39.27 1.16 24.68
CA ASP A 441 40.63 1.26 25.22
C ASP A 441 41.25 2.67 25.08
N ASN A 442 40.77 3.47 24.13
CA ASN A 442 41.35 4.76 23.75
C ASN A 442 40.51 5.94 24.28
N ARG A 443 40.37 6.09 25.60
CA ARG A 443 39.61 7.20 26.21
C ARG A 443 40.47 8.46 26.32
N HIS A 444 39.89 9.63 26.02
CA HIS A 444 40.50 10.94 26.29
C HIS A 444 39.56 11.81 27.15
N GLU A 445 40.11 12.81 27.83
CA GLU A 445 39.29 13.79 28.56
C GLU A 445 38.35 14.52 27.59
N GLY A 446 37.08 14.65 27.97
CA GLY A 446 36.05 15.34 27.15
C GLY A 446 35.37 14.49 26.07
N ILE A 447 35.50 13.16 26.08
CA ILE A 447 34.76 12.29 25.15
C ILE A 447 33.25 12.35 25.43
N SER A 448 32.47 12.82 24.45
CA SER A 448 31.01 12.80 24.56
C SER A 448 30.50 11.36 24.57
N PRO A 449 29.47 11.01 25.37
CA PRO A 449 28.84 9.70 25.31
C PRO A 449 28.32 9.43 23.90
N HIS A 450 28.73 8.30 23.30
CA HIS A 450 28.27 7.83 22.00
C HIS A 450 28.37 6.29 21.93
N GLY A 451 27.64 5.67 21.01
CA GLY A 451 27.73 4.25 20.69
C GLY A 451 28.54 3.99 19.42
N HIS A 452 28.73 2.71 19.06
CA HIS A 452 29.46 2.30 17.86
C HIS A 452 28.82 1.09 17.17
N TYR A 453 28.84 1.11 15.83
CA TYR A 453 28.91 -0.10 15.02
C TYR A 453 30.32 -0.24 14.46
N CYS A 454 30.97 -1.39 14.71
CA CYS A 454 32.19 -1.80 14.03
C CYS A 454 31.88 -3.03 13.18
N VAL A 455 31.86 -2.84 11.86
CA VAL A 455 31.45 -3.85 10.89
C VAL A 455 32.68 -4.30 10.08
N PRO A 456 33.06 -5.58 10.13
CA PRO A 456 34.24 -6.06 9.43
C PRO A 456 33.99 -6.14 7.92
N ILE A 457 34.95 -5.64 7.15
CA ILE A 457 35.00 -5.74 5.70
C ILE A 457 35.71 -7.04 5.35
N LYS A 458 34.97 -8.06 4.90
CA LYS A 458 35.48 -9.42 4.70
C LYS A 458 35.42 -9.85 3.25
N PHE A 459 36.39 -10.66 2.83
CA PHE A 459 36.37 -11.37 1.56
C PHE A 459 36.87 -12.79 1.75
N ASN A 460 36.04 -13.80 1.45
CA ASN A 460 36.32 -15.22 1.70
C ASN A 460 36.83 -15.46 3.14
N ASP A 461 36.08 -15.00 4.13
CA ASP A 461 36.38 -15.09 5.57
C ASP A 461 37.64 -14.35 6.06
N LYS A 462 38.42 -13.73 5.16
CA LYS A 462 39.53 -12.87 5.52
C LYS A 462 39.06 -11.44 5.72
N VAL A 463 39.37 -10.87 6.89
CA VAL A 463 39.15 -9.44 7.16
C VAL A 463 40.15 -8.61 6.36
N LEU A 464 39.63 -7.67 5.56
CA LEU A 464 40.38 -6.69 4.80
C LEU A 464 40.40 -5.31 5.46
N GLY A 465 39.44 -5.06 6.36
CA GLY A 465 39.27 -3.78 7.02
C GLY A 465 38.07 -3.77 7.96
N VAL A 466 37.76 -2.60 8.54
CA VAL A 466 36.61 -2.40 9.42
C VAL A 466 35.97 -1.04 9.14
N LEU A 467 34.66 -1.01 8.99
CA LEU A 467 33.84 0.20 8.98
C LEU A 467 33.40 0.51 10.42
N ASN A 468 33.81 1.67 10.94
CA ASN A 468 33.37 2.20 12.23
C ASN A 468 32.41 3.37 12.03
N LEU A 469 31.23 3.30 12.65
CA LEU A 469 30.25 4.37 12.68
C LEU A 469 29.94 4.75 14.13
N CYS A 470 29.95 6.04 14.44
CA CYS A 470 29.55 6.55 15.75
C CYS A 470 28.03 6.75 15.80
N LEU A 471 27.43 6.45 16.95
CA LEU A 471 25.98 6.48 17.19
C LEU A 471 25.68 7.40 18.36
N THR A 472 24.47 7.95 18.41
CA THR A 472 24.03 8.69 19.60
C THR A 472 23.99 7.77 20.82
N ALA A 473 24.38 8.26 22.00
CA ALA A 473 24.34 7.47 23.23
C ALA A 473 22.94 6.90 23.50
N GLY A 474 22.90 5.62 23.89
CA GLY A 474 21.65 4.90 24.15
C GLY A 474 20.93 4.41 22.88
N HIS A 475 21.59 4.46 21.72
CA HIS A 475 21.06 3.85 20.49
C HIS A 475 20.80 2.36 20.71
N ARG A 476 19.68 1.86 20.16
CA ARG A 476 19.33 0.45 20.29
C ARG A 476 19.82 -0.30 19.06
N ARG A 477 20.52 -1.40 19.30
CA ARG A 477 20.94 -2.35 18.26
C ARG A 477 19.74 -2.74 17.39
N ASP A 478 19.84 -2.50 16.08
CA ASP A 478 18.79 -2.78 15.11
C ASP A 478 19.32 -3.76 14.05
N LYS A 479 18.62 -4.88 13.88
CA LYS A 479 19.01 -5.93 12.95
C LYS A 479 19.06 -5.46 11.50
N ARG A 480 18.20 -4.52 11.11
CA ARG A 480 18.12 -4.00 9.74
C ARG A 480 19.33 -3.12 9.42
N GLU A 481 19.75 -2.28 10.38
CA GLU A 481 20.96 -1.49 10.26
C GLU A 481 22.18 -2.41 10.07
N GLU A 482 22.28 -3.48 10.86
CA GLU A 482 23.35 -4.46 10.72
C GLU A 482 23.33 -5.19 9.37
N GLU A 483 22.16 -5.64 8.91
CA GLU A 483 22.02 -6.31 7.60
C GLU A 483 22.45 -5.38 6.45
N PHE A 484 22.06 -4.09 6.49
CA PHE A 484 22.48 -3.10 5.51
C PHE A 484 23.98 -2.80 5.57
N LEU A 485 24.54 -2.62 6.78
CA LEU A 485 25.95 -2.33 6.93
C LEU A 485 26.81 -3.52 6.48
N LYS A 486 26.39 -4.76 6.77
CA LYS A 486 27.04 -5.97 6.26
C LYS A 486 27.06 -5.99 4.73
N ALA A 487 25.90 -5.78 4.09
CA ALA A 487 25.82 -5.70 2.63
C ALA A 487 26.70 -4.58 2.05
N THR A 488 26.80 -3.45 2.74
CA THR A 488 27.67 -2.34 2.34
C THR A 488 29.15 -2.70 2.47
N THR A 489 29.56 -3.35 3.56
CA THR A 489 30.94 -3.82 3.73
C THR A 489 31.31 -4.92 2.73
N ASP A 490 30.35 -5.73 2.27
CA ASP A 490 30.60 -6.70 1.19
C ASP A 490 30.91 -6.00 -0.13
N VAL A 491 30.19 -4.91 -0.45
CA VAL A 491 30.50 -4.06 -1.62
C VAL A 491 31.89 -3.43 -1.48
N MET A 492 32.23 -2.90 -0.30
CA MET A 492 33.57 -2.35 -0.03
C MET A 492 34.67 -3.40 -0.19
N ALA A 493 34.45 -4.64 0.28
CA ALA A 493 35.40 -5.73 0.14
C ALA A 493 35.69 -6.05 -1.33
N GLY A 494 34.64 -6.06 -2.18
CA GLY A 494 34.78 -6.19 -3.63
C GLY A 494 35.64 -5.09 -4.25
N VAL A 495 35.43 -3.83 -3.84
CA VAL A 495 36.24 -2.69 -4.31
C VAL A 495 37.70 -2.82 -3.90
N ILE A 496 37.97 -3.11 -2.63
CA ILE A 496 39.33 -3.27 -2.11
C ILE A 496 40.05 -4.37 -2.87
N LYS A 497 39.42 -5.52 -3.09
CA LYS A 497 40.01 -6.64 -3.83
C LYS A 497 40.29 -6.31 -5.29
N ARG A 498 39.35 -5.64 -5.95
CA ARG A 498 39.54 -5.19 -7.34
C ARG A 498 40.73 -4.24 -7.45
N LYS A 499 40.86 -3.27 -6.53
CA LYS A 499 41.97 -2.32 -6.52
C LYS A 499 43.32 -2.96 -6.20
N GLN A 500 43.36 -3.87 -5.22
CA GLN A 500 44.57 -4.67 -4.94
C GLN A 500 45.02 -5.47 -6.16
N ALA A 501 44.10 -6.15 -6.85
CA ALA A 501 44.42 -6.92 -8.05
C ALA A 501 44.89 -6.03 -9.22
N GLU A 502 44.33 -4.83 -9.35
CA GLU A 502 44.75 -3.84 -10.34
C GLU A 502 46.19 -3.36 -10.08
N GLU A 503 46.53 -3.06 -8.83
CA GLU A 503 47.88 -2.68 -8.41
C GLU A 503 48.89 -3.82 -8.59
N GLU A 504 48.55 -5.04 -8.17
CA GLU A 504 49.40 -6.23 -8.36
C GLU A 504 49.69 -6.50 -9.84
N ARG A 505 48.67 -6.37 -10.70
CA ARG A 505 48.82 -6.51 -12.15
C ARG A 505 49.76 -5.44 -12.71
N GLN A 506 49.58 -4.19 -12.30
CA GLN A 506 50.44 -3.09 -12.77
C GLN A 506 51.89 -3.28 -12.32
N GLN A 507 52.11 -3.63 -11.05
CA GLN A 507 53.44 -3.95 -10.54
C GLN A 507 54.06 -5.15 -11.27
N GLY A 508 53.25 -6.15 -11.64
CA GLY A 508 53.68 -7.28 -12.44
C GLY A 508 54.20 -6.86 -13.82
N VAL A 509 53.45 -6.01 -14.53
CA VAL A 509 53.86 -5.44 -15.82
C VAL A 509 55.15 -4.64 -15.68
N ASP A 510 55.26 -3.77 -14.67
CA ASP A 510 56.46 -2.96 -14.45
C ASP A 510 57.70 -3.82 -14.15
N ARG A 511 57.52 -4.92 -13.40
CA ARG A 511 58.60 -5.90 -13.14
C ARG A 511 59.03 -6.61 -14.43
N LEU A 512 58.08 -6.99 -15.28
CA LEU A 512 58.37 -7.62 -16.58
C LEU A 512 59.14 -6.66 -17.49
N HIS A 513 58.73 -5.38 -17.59
CA HIS A 513 59.45 -4.37 -18.38
C HIS A 513 60.88 -4.16 -17.85
N LYS A 514 61.07 -4.07 -16.53
CA LYS A 514 62.40 -3.95 -15.92
C LYS A 514 63.27 -5.18 -16.18
N ALA A 515 62.69 -6.38 -16.09
CA ALA A 515 63.40 -7.63 -16.37
C ALA A 515 63.80 -7.73 -17.85
N LEU A 516 62.89 -7.42 -18.79
CA LEU A 516 63.18 -7.38 -20.22
C LEU A 516 64.34 -6.41 -20.52
N GLY A 517 64.28 -5.18 -20.01
CA GLY A 517 65.34 -4.21 -20.18
C GLY A 517 66.69 -4.67 -19.60
N ALA A 518 66.68 -5.39 -18.48
CA ALA A 518 67.90 -5.96 -17.89
C ALA A 518 68.47 -7.10 -18.75
N THR A 519 67.63 -7.97 -19.30
CA THR A 519 68.03 -9.06 -20.21
C THR A 519 68.62 -8.50 -21.50
N VAL A 520 67.97 -7.50 -22.11
CA VAL A 520 68.47 -6.81 -23.32
C VAL A 520 69.85 -6.20 -23.06
N ARG A 521 70.05 -5.54 -21.92
CA ARG A 521 71.37 -5.02 -21.49
C ARG A 521 72.42 -6.11 -21.34
N ALA A 522 72.05 -7.25 -20.76
CA ALA A 522 72.97 -8.38 -20.60
C ALA A 522 73.38 -8.95 -21.97
N ILE A 523 72.44 -9.16 -22.89
CA ILE A 523 72.69 -9.62 -24.26
C ILE A 523 73.62 -8.65 -25.00
N ALA A 524 73.32 -7.35 -24.97
CA ALA A 524 74.18 -6.32 -25.57
C ALA A 524 75.62 -6.40 -25.02
N SER A 525 75.79 -6.54 -23.70
CA SER A 525 77.12 -6.65 -23.09
C SER A 525 77.92 -7.89 -23.52
N VAL A 526 77.24 -8.99 -23.88
CA VAL A 526 77.89 -10.20 -24.40
C VAL A 526 78.42 -9.95 -25.82
N VAL A 527 77.66 -9.23 -26.64
CA VAL A 527 78.06 -8.83 -28.00
C VAL A 527 79.26 -7.89 -27.95
N GLU A 528 79.19 -6.86 -27.10
CA GLU A 528 80.27 -5.89 -26.90
C GLU A 528 81.57 -6.56 -26.41
N ARG A 529 81.49 -7.63 -25.61
CA ARG A 529 82.70 -8.39 -25.20
C ARG A 529 83.36 -9.14 -26.35
N ARG A 530 82.59 -9.54 -27.36
CA ARG A 530 83.07 -10.25 -28.54
C ARG A 530 83.54 -9.31 -29.65
N ASP A 531 83.04 -8.09 -29.66
CA ASP A 531 83.54 -6.96 -30.44
C ASP A 531 83.98 -5.82 -29.49
N PRO A 532 85.15 -5.93 -28.83
CA PRO A 532 85.57 -5.03 -27.75
C PRO A 532 85.58 -3.54 -28.11
N TYR A 533 85.61 -3.23 -29.41
CA TYR A 533 85.61 -1.86 -29.93
C TYR A 533 84.21 -1.24 -30.04
N THR A 534 83.16 -2.02 -29.79
CA THR A 534 81.76 -1.55 -29.70
C THR A 534 81.31 -1.31 -28.27
N ALA A 535 82.21 -1.29 -27.28
CA ALA A 535 81.84 -1.01 -25.89
C ALA A 535 81.10 0.34 -25.76
N GLY A 536 79.82 0.30 -25.40
CA GLY A 536 78.96 1.47 -25.29
C GLY A 536 78.40 1.99 -26.62
N HIS A 537 78.83 1.46 -27.77
CA HIS A 537 78.34 1.84 -29.10
C HIS A 537 76.82 1.64 -29.19
N GLN A 538 76.34 0.43 -28.88
CA GLN A 538 74.92 0.09 -29.01
C GLN A 538 74.05 0.98 -28.10
N ARG A 539 74.57 1.39 -26.94
CA ARG A 539 73.90 2.32 -26.04
C ARG A 539 73.80 3.72 -26.64
N LYS A 540 74.91 4.26 -27.15
CA LYS A 540 74.95 5.58 -27.80
C LYS A 540 74.05 5.64 -29.03
N VAL A 541 74.00 4.57 -29.84
CA VAL A 541 73.07 4.43 -30.96
C VAL A 541 71.62 4.41 -30.48
N ALA A 542 71.30 3.59 -29.47
CA ALA A 542 69.95 3.54 -28.91
C ALA A 542 69.49 4.89 -28.35
N ASP A 543 70.37 5.61 -27.65
CA ASP A 543 70.05 6.91 -27.05
C ASP A 543 69.86 8.00 -28.10
N LEU A 544 70.71 8.04 -29.14
CA LEU A 544 70.55 8.96 -30.26
C LEU A 544 69.26 8.63 -31.05
N ALA A 545 69.02 7.37 -31.37
CA ALA A 545 67.82 6.92 -32.08
C ALA A 545 66.54 7.27 -31.31
N ARG A 546 66.52 7.04 -30.00
CA ARG A 546 65.42 7.43 -29.09
C ARG A 546 65.17 8.93 -29.13
N THR A 547 66.24 9.74 -29.09
CA THR A 547 66.16 11.20 -29.09
C THR A 547 65.63 11.72 -30.43
N ILE A 548 66.12 11.19 -31.56
CA ILE A 548 65.61 11.49 -32.90
C ILE A 548 64.12 11.15 -32.99
N ALA A 549 63.72 9.94 -32.58
CA ALA A 549 62.33 9.52 -32.64
C ALA A 549 61.38 10.36 -31.78
N THR A 550 61.86 10.80 -30.60
CA THR A 550 61.12 11.71 -29.72
C THR A 550 60.85 13.04 -30.41
N GLU A 551 61.87 13.61 -31.07
CA GLU A 551 61.74 14.87 -31.79
C GLU A 551 60.90 14.75 -33.07
N MET A 552 60.89 13.59 -33.69
CA MET A 552 59.99 13.26 -34.80
C MET A 552 58.53 13.03 -34.37
N GLY A 553 58.24 13.02 -33.06
CA GLY A 553 56.89 12.85 -32.53
C GLY A 553 56.36 11.42 -32.60
N LEU A 554 57.24 10.40 -32.59
CA LEU A 554 56.81 9.01 -32.52
C LEU A 554 56.16 8.71 -31.16
N GLU A 555 55.25 7.73 -31.14
CA GLU A 555 54.60 7.28 -29.91
C GLU A 555 55.61 6.67 -28.93
N SER A 556 55.43 6.93 -27.63
CA SER A 556 56.35 6.46 -26.56
C SER A 556 56.60 4.95 -26.57
N ASP A 557 55.59 4.15 -26.90
CA ASP A 557 55.71 2.69 -27.00
C ASP A 557 56.61 2.27 -28.18
N ARG A 558 56.46 2.90 -29.35
CA ARG A 558 57.34 2.67 -30.51
C ARG A 558 58.77 3.10 -30.24
N ILE A 559 58.95 4.20 -29.50
CA ILE A 559 60.27 4.68 -29.07
C ILE A 559 60.97 3.64 -28.19
N GLU A 560 60.25 2.92 -27.32
CA GLU A 560 60.82 1.85 -26.51
C GLU A 560 61.26 0.65 -27.35
N GLY A 561 60.44 0.24 -28.34
CA GLY A 561 60.82 -0.78 -29.31
C GLY A 561 62.08 -0.42 -30.11
N LEU A 562 62.16 0.82 -30.58
CA LEU A 562 63.34 1.38 -31.25
C LEU A 562 64.58 1.39 -30.34
N ARG A 563 64.42 1.78 -29.07
CA ARG A 563 65.50 1.79 -28.08
C ARG A 563 66.04 0.38 -27.86
N ILE A 564 65.15 -0.62 -27.72
CA ILE A 564 65.54 -2.02 -27.59
C ILE A 564 66.27 -2.50 -28.85
N ALA A 565 65.75 -2.21 -30.04
CA ALA A 565 66.40 -2.57 -31.30
C ALA A 565 67.79 -1.94 -31.43
N GLY A 566 67.94 -0.64 -31.13
CA GLY A 566 69.23 0.04 -31.13
C GLY A 566 70.24 -0.58 -30.18
N MET A 567 69.80 -1.06 -29.01
CA MET A 567 70.66 -1.73 -28.04
C MET A 567 71.18 -3.10 -28.49
N ILE A 568 70.54 -3.76 -29.45
CA ILE A 568 70.88 -5.12 -29.87
C ILE A 568 71.02 -5.27 -31.39
N HIS A 569 71.07 -4.18 -32.15
CA HIS A 569 71.12 -4.21 -33.62
C HIS A 569 72.29 -5.04 -34.17
N ASP A 570 73.38 -5.09 -33.42
CA ASP A 570 74.61 -5.79 -33.75
C ASP A 570 74.70 -7.23 -33.18
N ILE A 571 73.62 -7.78 -32.58
CA ILE A 571 73.63 -9.10 -31.92
C ILE A 571 74.16 -10.23 -32.82
N GLY A 572 73.92 -10.16 -34.12
CA GLY A 572 74.39 -11.16 -35.07
C GLY A 572 75.89 -11.16 -35.31
N LYS A 573 76.65 -10.17 -34.81
CA LYS A 573 78.13 -10.22 -34.82
C LYS A 573 78.68 -11.42 -34.04
N ILE A 574 77.85 -12.05 -33.19
CA ILE A 574 78.13 -13.34 -32.57
C ILE A 574 78.33 -14.48 -33.59
N SER A 575 77.92 -14.32 -34.85
CA SER A 575 78.17 -15.31 -35.90
C SER A 575 79.46 -15.03 -36.68
N VAL A 576 80.10 -13.88 -36.45
CA VAL A 576 81.33 -13.47 -37.14
C VAL A 576 82.56 -13.89 -36.29
N PRO A 577 83.63 -14.43 -36.91
CA PRO A 577 84.89 -14.71 -36.22
C PRO A 577 85.50 -13.44 -35.59
N ALA A 578 86.02 -13.56 -34.37
CA ALA A 578 86.57 -12.42 -33.63
C ALA A 578 87.76 -11.79 -34.34
N GLU A 579 88.58 -12.61 -35.01
CA GLU A 579 89.76 -12.20 -35.78
C GLU A 579 89.40 -11.28 -36.96
N ILE A 580 88.20 -11.43 -37.52
CA ILE A 580 87.68 -10.56 -38.58
C ILE A 580 87.18 -9.24 -37.98
N LEU A 581 86.46 -9.30 -36.86
CA LEU A 581 85.93 -8.10 -36.18
C LEU A 581 87.03 -7.19 -35.64
N SER A 582 88.11 -7.76 -35.10
CA SER A 582 89.22 -7.02 -34.49
C SER A 582 90.38 -6.73 -35.43
N LYS A 583 90.25 -6.99 -36.74
CA LYS A 583 91.36 -6.85 -37.70
C LYS A 583 91.81 -5.38 -37.82
N PRO A 584 93.08 -5.03 -37.58
CA PRO A 584 93.56 -3.64 -37.62
C PRO A 584 93.85 -3.13 -39.04
N THR A 585 93.53 -3.90 -40.07
CA THR A 585 93.71 -3.54 -41.49
C THR A 585 92.39 -3.48 -42.21
N LYS A 586 92.38 -2.93 -43.43
CA LYS A 586 91.20 -3.05 -44.31
C LYS A 586 90.85 -4.52 -44.51
N LEU A 587 89.54 -4.78 -44.49
CA LEU A 587 88.97 -6.09 -44.75
C LEU A 587 88.94 -6.34 -46.26
N THR A 588 89.15 -7.59 -46.65
CA THR A 588 88.92 -8.05 -48.02
C THR A 588 87.42 -8.09 -48.31
N GLU A 589 87.02 -8.18 -49.58
CA GLU A 589 85.61 -8.28 -49.97
C GLU A 589 84.92 -9.52 -49.36
N ILE A 590 85.65 -10.64 -49.24
CA ILE A 590 85.15 -11.88 -48.65
C ILE A 590 84.94 -11.68 -47.14
N GLU A 591 85.91 -11.11 -46.43
CA GLU A 591 85.80 -10.81 -45.00
C GLU A 591 84.66 -9.82 -44.70
N PHE A 592 84.51 -8.79 -45.53
CA PHE A 592 83.41 -7.85 -45.39
C PHE A 592 82.06 -8.51 -45.68
N SER A 593 81.99 -9.44 -46.63
CA SER A 593 80.76 -10.21 -46.90
C SER A 593 80.35 -11.08 -45.71
N LEU A 594 81.31 -11.63 -44.95
CA LEU A 594 81.02 -12.33 -43.70
C LEU A 594 80.47 -11.39 -42.62
N ILE A 595 81.00 -10.16 -42.52
CA ILE A 595 80.44 -9.15 -41.60
C ILE A 595 79.01 -8.80 -41.99
N LYS A 596 78.71 -8.59 -43.28
CA LYS A 596 77.34 -8.28 -43.74
C LYS A 596 76.31 -9.30 -43.29
N HIS A 597 76.70 -10.55 -43.06
CA HIS A 597 75.80 -11.61 -42.60
C HIS A 597 75.25 -11.37 -41.18
N HIS A 598 75.85 -10.49 -40.37
CA HIS A 598 75.40 -10.24 -39.00
C HIS A 598 73.95 -9.73 -38.92
N VAL A 599 73.46 -8.98 -39.91
CA VAL A 599 72.06 -8.52 -39.93
C VAL A 599 71.08 -9.69 -40.07
N GLN A 600 71.43 -10.68 -40.90
CA GLN A 600 70.63 -11.89 -41.10
C GLN A 600 70.71 -12.80 -39.88
N ALA A 601 71.92 -13.02 -39.35
CA ALA A 601 72.10 -13.77 -38.11
C ALA A 601 71.36 -13.11 -36.93
N GLY A 602 71.37 -11.78 -36.85
CA GLY A 602 70.64 -11.03 -35.83
C GLY A 602 69.14 -11.19 -35.97
N TYR A 603 68.61 -11.10 -37.19
CA TYR A 603 67.21 -11.42 -37.48
C TYR A 603 66.87 -12.86 -37.07
N ASP A 604 67.69 -13.84 -37.43
CA ASP A 604 67.44 -15.25 -37.15
C ASP A 604 67.47 -15.57 -35.65
N ILE A 605 68.26 -14.84 -34.86
CA ILE A 605 68.26 -14.93 -33.39
C ILE A 605 66.99 -14.30 -32.80
N LEU A 606 66.60 -13.12 -33.30
CA LEU A 606 65.55 -12.31 -32.69
C LEU A 606 64.14 -12.67 -33.16
N LYS A 607 63.96 -13.27 -34.35
CA LYS A 607 62.64 -13.62 -34.90
C LYS A 607 61.89 -14.66 -34.06
N GLU A 608 62.61 -15.43 -33.25
CA GLU A 608 62.03 -16.43 -32.34
C GLU A 608 61.54 -15.80 -31.02
N ILE A 609 61.84 -14.52 -30.78
CA ILE A 609 61.40 -13.78 -29.59
C ILE A 609 60.15 -12.97 -29.96
N ASP A 610 59.06 -13.20 -29.22
CA ASP A 610 57.81 -12.47 -29.41
C ASP A 610 57.88 -11.07 -28.77
N PHE A 611 58.59 -10.17 -29.43
CA PHE A 611 58.59 -8.75 -29.07
C PHE A 611 57.28 -8.10 -29.50
N PRO A 612 56.72 -7.16 -28.70
CA PRO A 612 55.55 -6.40 -29.12
C PRO A 612 55.84 -5.42 -30.29
N TRP A 613 57.12 -5.25 -30.65
CA TRP A 613 57.60 -4.38 -31.72
C TRP A 613 58.38 -5.19 -32.77
N PRO A 614 58.51 -4.70 -34.02
CA PRO A 614 59.22 -5.42 -35.09
C PRO A 614 60.75 -5.35 -34.95
N VAL A 615 61.28 -5.66 -33.77
CA VAL A 615 62.72 -5.55 -33.41
C VAL A 615 63.60 -6.35 -34.37
N ALA A 616 63.26 -7.62 -34.66
CA ALA A 616 64.03 -8.45 -35.58
C ALA A 616 64.15 -7.79 -36.97
N ARG A 617 63.05 -7.19 -37.46
CA ARG A 617 63.03 -6.49 -38.75
C ARG A 617 63.87 -5.21 -38.72
N MET A 618 63.81 -4.44 -37.63
CA MET A 618 64.69 -3.27 -37.45
C MET A 618 66.17 -3.68 -37.51
N VAL A 619 66.53 -4.79 -36.85
CA VAL A 619 67.88 -5.36 -36.89
C VAL A 619 68.26 -5.86 -38.28
N LEU A 620 67.34 -6.45 -39.05
CA LEU A 620 67.63 -6.87 -40.43
C LEU A 620 67.90 -5.68 -41.35
N GLU A 621 67.16 -4.58 -41.17
CA GLU A 621 67.12 -3.44 -42.08
C GLU A 621 68.12 -2.33 -41.73
N HIS A 622 68.80 -2.36 -40.58
CA HIS A 622 69.57 -1.18 -40.10
C HIS A 622 70.77 -0.78 -40.98
N HIS A 623 71.18 -1.64 -41.92
CA HIS A 623 72.19 -1.33 -42.94
C HIS A 623 71.63 -1.14 -44.35
N GLU A 624 70.31 -1.19 -44.52
CA GLU A 624 69.66 -0.78 -45.76
C GLU A 624 69.80 0.73 -45.97
N LYS A 625 69.66 1.16 -47.23
CA LYS A 625 69.84 2.57 -47.63
C LYS A 625 68.67 3.02 -48.47
N MET A 626 68.35 4.32 -48.43
CA MET A 626 67.18 4.86 -49.13
C MET A 626 67.17 4.58 -50.64
N ASN A 627 68.34 4.50 -51.28
CA ASN A 627 68.49 4.17 -52.71
C ASN A 627 68.57 2.67 -53.03
N GLY A 628 68.45 1.76 -52.04
CA GLY A 628 68.55 0.32 -52.24
C GLY A 628 69.97 -0.23 -52.40
N SER A 629 71.01 0.59 -52.21
CA SER A 629 72.41 0.14 -52.23
C SER A 629 72.88 -0.56 -50.94
N GLY A 630 72.00 -0.65 -49.95
CA GLY A 630 72.25 -1.31 -48.68
C GLY A 630 72.15 -2.83 -48.75
N TYR A 631 72.14 -3.47 -47.58
CA TYR A 631 72.09 -4.92 -47.44
C TYR A 631 71.25 -5.29 -46.20
N PRO A 632 70.70 -6.52 -46.13
CA PRO A 632 70.94 -7.68 -47.00
C PRO A 632 70.01 -7.81 -48.21
N GLN A 633 68.90 -7.09 -48.24
CA GLN A 633 67.82 -7.26 -49.23
C GLN A 633 67.80 -6.16 -50.31
N GLY A 634 68.51 -5.05 -50.10
CA GLY A 634 68.50 -3.90 -51.02
C GLY A 634 67.15 -3.18 -51.01
N LEU A 635 66.48 -3.16 -49.85
CA LEU A 635 65.22 -2.44 -49.67
C LEU A 635 65.45 -0.93 -49.80
N SER A 636 64.49 -0.22 -50.38
CA SER A 636 64.59 1.20 -50.69
C SER A 636 63.33 1.97 -50.30
N GLY A 637 63.52 3.28 -50.05
CA GLY A 637 62.44 4.23 -49.77
C GLY A 637 61.44 3.74 -48.72
N ASP A 638 60.17 3.75 -49.10
CA ASP A 638 59.05 3.45 -48.20
C ASP A 638 58.90 1.99 -47.78
N LYS A 639 59.74 1.10 -48.32
CA LYS A 639 59.78 -0.31 -47.88
C LYS A 639 60.47 -0.49 -46.54
N LEU A 640 61.32 0.46 -46.12
CA LEU A 640 62.02 0.44 -44.85
C LEU A 640 61.13 0.97 -43.72
N LEU A 641 61.18 0.33 -42.55
CA LEU A 641 60.56 0.89 -41.35
C LEU A 641 61.20 2.24 -41.03
N ILE A 642 60.41 3.19 -40.55
CA ILE A 642 60.95 4.48 -40.09
C ILE A 642 61.92 4.26 -38.92
N GLU A 643 61.65 3.29 -38.05
CA GLU A 643 62.55 2.88 -36.97
C GLU A 643 63.90 2.42 -37.51
N SER A 644 63.92 1.59 -38.56
CA SER A 644 65.16 1.14 -39.22
C SER A 644 65.95 2.33 -39.77
N ARG A 645 65.28 3.27 -40.45
CA ARG A 645 65.91 4.49 -40.99
C ARG A 645 66.55 5.34 -39.89
N ILE A 646 65.90 5.42 -38.73
CA ILE A 646 66.43 6.13 -37.56
C ILE A 646 67.68 5.42 -37.01
N ILE A 647 67.64 4.09 -36.84
CA ILE A 647 68.82 3.31 -36.40
C ILE A 647 69.97 3.49 -37.38
N THR A 648 69.73 3.42 -38.70
CA THR A 648 70.78 3.59 -39.72
C THR A 648 71.51 4.92 -39.58
N VAL A 649 70.78 6.03 -39.37
CA VAL A 649 71.38 7.35 -39.18
C VAL A 649 72.14 7.41 -37.86
N ALA A 650 71.54 6.92 -36.77
CA ALA A 650 72.16 6.94 -35.45
C ALA A 650 73.45 6.10 -35.41
N ASP A 651 73.45 4.91 -36.03
CA ASP A 651 74.60 4.03 -36.16
C ASP A 651 75.74 4.68 -36.97
N VAL A 652 75.44 5.25 -38.14
CA VAL A 652 76.45 5.95 -38.95
C VAL A 652 77.09 7.11 -38.21
N VAL A 653 76.28 7.93 -37.51
CA VAL A 653 76.78 9.08 -36.76
C VAL A 653 77.72 8.64 -35.65
N GLU A 654 77.30 7.65 -34.85
CA GLU A 654 78.14 7.09 -33.80
C GLU A 654 79.42 6.48 -34.38
N ALA A 655 79.29 5.65 -35.42
CA ALA A 655 80.40 4.89 -35.97
C ALA A 655 81.50 5.76 -36.60
N ILE A 656 81.17 6.95 -37.12
CA ILE A 656 82.14 7.92 -37.66
C ILE A 656 82.77 8.75 -36.54
N ALA A 657 81.98 9.12 -35.52
CA ALA A 657 82.44 9.92 -34.41
C ALA A 657 83.41 9.15 -33.48
N SER A 658 83.17 7.85 -33.29
CA SER A 658 83.91 6.97 -32.37
C SER A 658 85.14 6.30 -33.01
N HIS A 659 86.09 5.87 -32.16
CA HIS A 659 87.30 5.14 -32.58
C HIS A 659 86.99 3.69 -32.99
N ARG A 660 87.67 3.19 -34.03
CA ARG A 660 87.55 1.81 -34.54
C ARG A 660 88.95 1.16 -34.67
N PRO A 661 89.09 -0.19 -34.65
CA PRO A 661 90.40 -0.86 -34.61
C PRO A 661 91.36 -0.49 -35.74
N TYR A 662 90.82 -0.18 -36.92
CA TYR A 662 91.58 0.17 -38.13
C TYR A 662 91.57 1.67 -38.46
N ARG A 663 90.93 2.52 -37.64
CA ARG A 663 90.69 3.94 -37.96
C ARG A 663 90.37 4.79 -36.71
N PRO A 664 91.06 5.94 -36.47
CA PRO A 664 90.70 6.86 -35.38
C PRO A 664 89.30 7.45 -35.58
N GLY A 665 88.66 7.93 -34.51
CA GLY A 665 87.38 8.64 -34.63
C GLY A 665 87.56 9.97 -35.36
N PHE A 666 86.63 10.32 -36.26
CA PHE A 666 86.73 11.55 -37.07
C PHE A 666 86.02 12.73 -36.40
N GLY A 667 85.38 12.48 -35.25
CA GLY A 667 84.62 13.47 -34.51
C GLY A 667 83.23 13.70 -35.08
N ILE A 668 82.41 14.39 -34.28
CA ILE A 668 80.99 14.59 -34.58
C ILE A 668 80.77 15.44 -35.84
N GLY A 669 81.62 16.45 -36.09
CA GLY A 669 81.49 17.31 -37.26
C GLY A 669 81.53 16.52 -38.58
N THR A 670 82.53 15.64 -38.73
CA THR A 670 82.64 14.78 -39.91
C THR A 670 81.47 13.79 -40.03
N ALA A 671 80.94 13.32 -38.90
CA ALA A 671 79.76 12.45 -38.89
C ALA A 671 78.50 13.19 -39.41
N LEU A 672 78.29 14.44 -38.98
CA LEU A 672 77.20 15.30 -39.45
C LEU A 672 77.36 15.67 -40.93
N ASP A 673 78.59 15.93 -41.39
CA ASP A 673 78.88 16.19 -42.81
C ASP A 673 78.54 14.98 -43.70
N GLU A 674 78.85 13.76 -43.25
CA GLU A 674 78.56 12.54 -44.00
C GLU A 674 77.05 12.33 -44.19
N ILE A 675 76.26 12.48 -43.13
CA ILE A 675 74.80 12.32 -43.23
C ILE A 675 74.16 13.46 -44.03
N THR A 676 74.73 14.67 -43.98
CA THR A 676 74.28 15.83 -44.76
C THR A 676 74.53 15.62 -46.24
N LYS A 677 75.75 15.20 -46.61
CA LYS A 677 76.15 14.96 -48.01
C LYS A 677 75.31 13.88 -48.68
N ASN A 678 74.89 12.86 -47.92
CA ASN A 678 74.14 11.71 -48.42
C ASN A 678 72.64 11.76 -48.06
N ARG A 679 72.15 12.90 -47.58
CA ARG A 679 70.73 13.14 -47.28
C ARG A 679 69.87 12.90 -48.53
N ALA A 680 68.73 12.24 -48.36
CA ALA A 680 67.78 11.85 -49.43
C ALA A 680 68.36 10.89 -50.50
N LEU A 681 69.64 10.50 -50.40
CA LEU A 681 70.26 9.50 -51.26
C LEU A 681 70.47 8.18 -50.51
N LEU A 682 71.27 8.21 -49.44
CA LEU A 682 71.52 7.04 -48.60
C LEU A 682 70.63 7.03 -47.35
N TYR A 683 70.32 8.22 -46.84
CA TYR A 683 69.62 8.41 -45.56
C TYR A 683 68.31 9.16 -45.75
N ASP A 684 67.33 8.84 -44.92
CA ASP A 684 66.02 9.51 -44.93
C ASP A 684 66.19 11.00 -44.58
N SER A 685 65.62 11.88 -45.41
CA SER A 685 65.77 13.32 -45.24
C SER A 685 65.22 13.83 -43.92
N ALA A 686 64.07 13.33 -43.47
CA ALA A 686 63.43 13.81 -42.25
C ALA A 686 64.24 13.39 -41.01
N VAL A 687 64.77 12.16 -41.02
CA VAL A 687 65.63 11.66 -39.94
C VAL A 687 66.93 12.46 -39.86
N VAL A 688 67.56 12.74 -41.01
CA VAL A 688 68.79 13.55 -41.05
C VAL A 688 68.55 14.96 -40.55
N ASP A 689 67.47 15.62 -40.97
CA ASP A 689 67.16 16.99 -40.53
C ASP A 689 66.98 17.09 -39.02
N VAL A 690 66.26 16.14 -38.42
CA VAL A 690 66.07 16.08 -36.98
C VAL A 690 67.39 15.80 -36.26
N CYS A 691 68.21 14.88 -36.77
CA CYS A 691 69.53 14.61 -36.21
C CYS A 691 70.42 15.88 -36.25
N LEU A 692 70.44 16.62 -37.35
CA LEU A 692 71.20 17.87 -37.48
C LEU A 692 70.69 18.94 -36.52
N SER A 693 69.38 19.15 -36.41
CA SER A 693 68.78 20.09 -35.46
C SER A 693 69.12 19.74 -34.01
N LEU A 694 69.12 18.44 -33.66
CA LEU A 694 69.51 17.98 -32.32
C LEU A 694 70.91 18.44 -31.92
N PHE A 695 71.90 18.27 -32.80
CA PHE A 695 73.29 18.64 -32.50
C PHE A 695 73.54 20.16 -32.64
N ASN A 696 72.99 20.80 -33.67
CA ASN A 696 73.31 22.20 -34.01
C ASN A 696 72.48 23.21 -33.23
N GLU A 697 71.20 22.91 -32.96
CA GLU A 697 70.24 23.87 -32.39
C GLU A 697 69.88 23.51 -30.95
N LYS A 698 69.71 22.22 -30.65
CA LYS A 698 69.25 21.74 -29.34
C LYS A 698 70.39 21.33 -28.39
N GLY A 699 71.63 21.44 -28.83
CA GLY A 699 72.82 21.22 -28.01
C GLY A 699 72.99 19.79 -27.52
N TYR A 700 72.46 18.80 -28.25
CA TYR A 700 72.67 17.38 -27.92
C TYR A 700 74.17 17.05 -27.92
N LYS A 701 74.62 16.34 -26.89
CA LYS A 701 76.00 15.87 -26.75
C LYS A 701 75.97 14.35 -26.65
N MET A 702 76.70 13.68 -27.54
CA MET A 702 76.92 12.25 -27.43
C MET A 702 77.83 12.00 -26.22
N GLU A 703 77.39 11.14 -25.30
CA GLU A 703 78.19 10.78 -24.13
C GLU A 703 79.55 10.21 -24.57
N SER A 704 80.60 10.67 -23.90
CA SER A 704 82.01 10.33 -24.17
C SER A 704 82.31 8.90 -23.78
#